data_AF-A0AAW2CYE9-F1
#
_entry.id   AF-A0AAW2CYE9-F1
#
_cell.length_a   1.000
_cell.length_b   1.000
_cell.length_c   1.000
_cell.angle_alpha   90.00
_cell.angle_beta   90.00
_cell.angle_gamma   90.00
#
_symmetry.space_group_name_H-M   'P 1'
#
loop_
_entity.id
_entity.type
_entity.pdbx_description
1 polymer ?
#
loop_
_entity_poly.entity_id
_entity_poly.type
_entity_poly.pdbx_seq_one_letter_code
_entity_poly.pdbx_strand_id
1 'polypeptide(L)'
;MYLYGCNSTEENAIICRTVNVGSQFYSNGSNAIRMLQVSWHPYSDTHMGILSSDSAFRLFDLSSDLLLPEQEYYLQPVEPGRSRNFTSIFPVDFSFGGDHLWDKFSVFVLYTDGSLYILCPVVPFGSFYKWEYILEIYSDAHAFGLKSANSTAVSNSNLAISWLEATFPELANQEAEGGDLSMLRAHPYALFDASISLQTGMEKNLFGSHPDSLAATKSHGPLAFASDPLIAVPSLGGMDNNASSPLVAQDEINVIAGYSAAAGAGSSKVPDILEVDGPKMAGNFMKGSSPQIKNPKIAILDSGIDDDFLLFAHNNGEEDSIVTKSRFFYENGGREWDEIDRTVLDIHGHGTKVAAIAAGRKIEAKLYKTFPITIEGSASFADLFIYKILWKEKGTNRKIISPDSILDAFEAAIEDEVDVICLAIGRAIRRYHEDVISVGSFFAMTANILTIAAGSNAGPSFGSVINSAPSLLTVGASKSDKSFVTTVKIGHEEFKGSSLTLLETEWLPLIEFPSRSLETTAVSENRKKLEELEGNIVLCEDGDEVYFARSYAKRILYKTGDLEPYAKVGNQVWFKTEEFKKIQDSFAKMGDGIVASGKDTPILAKICRSERIDNSDMLIVPDFSGRGPNLIMDILKPDLCAPGVEIPVPCIRDGCTISTGTSFACPLVAGKAAIIKHEFEKKGVKLCPASIKSALMTTTVQELKNPQEVNGPFSFDRLKSAFARGVGFMDFTKAKDPGLVYDCGEDAFASSLLGQGYDKEVRSVYQLKDKAWEIIKPWDLNSPSFMVVIPKGSTNYSLRVSRTLKNVDTSNCDYEGKIEEQALGVEIEIEPSKLHFEGLNSEQQFTLIFRIDTKLWKLRPSFVTYLAWTNKDHSVRSIIVIVKQETLDYLVDKDSADATISLN
;
A
#
# COMPACT_ATOMS: atom_id res chain seq x y z
N MET A 1 35.63 -9.04 -15.90
CA MET A 1 34.80 -8.36 -14.87
C MET A 1 35.72 -7.76 -13.82
N TYR A 2 35.40 -6.61 -13.20
CA TYR A 2 36.18 -6.05 -12.08
C TYR A 2 35.42 -6.34 -10.79
N LEU A 3 35.96 -7.16 -9.89
CA LEU A 3 35.33 -7.50 -8.61
C LEU A 3 36.14 -6.89 -7.46
N TYR A 4 35.45 -6.25 -6.52
CA TYR A 4 36.06 -5.65 -5.33
C TYR A 4 35.98 -6.65 -4.17
N GLY A 5 37.10 -7.26 -3.80
CA GLY A 5 37.22 -8.04 -2.57
C GLY A 5 37.78 -7.19 -1.42
N CYS A 6 37.14 -7.21 -0.25
CA CYS A 6 37.70 -6.67 0.99
C CYS A 6 38.39 -7.80 1.76
N ASN A 7 39.67 -7.63 2.07
CA ASN A 7 40.32 -8.42 3.11
C ASN A 7 41.01 -7.44 4.07
N SER A 8 40.55 -7.40 5.32
CA SER A 8 41.17 -6.61 6.37
C SER A 8 42.21 -7.47 7.08
N THR A 9 43.47 -7.05 7.01
CA THR A 9 44.48 -7.34 8.04
C THR A 9 44.75 -6.05 8.80
N GLU A 10 45.19 -6.14 10.05
CA GLU A 10 45.23 -5.13 11.14
C GLU A 10 45.79 -3.70 10.86
N GLU A 11 46.07 -3.34 9.61
CA GLU A 11 46.32 -1.97 9.18
C GLU A 11 45.26 -1.59 8.14
N ASN A 12 44.49 -0.52 8.38
CA ASN A 12 43.35 0.02 7.60
C ASN A 12 43.63 0.29 6.09
N ALA A 13 44.08 -0.70 5.33
CA ALA A 13 44.36 -0.63 3.90
C ALA A 13 43.47 -1.64 3.16
N ILE A 14 42.54 -1.13 2.36
CA ILE A 14 41.69 -1.93 1.48
C ILE A 14 42.50 -2.31 0.23
N ILE A 15 42.80 -3.60 0.05
CA ILE A 15 43.48 -4.09 -1.15
C ILE A 15 42.44 -4.53 -2.17
N CYS A 16 42.14 -3.66 -3.14
CA CYS A 16 41.29 -4.02 -4.27
C CYS A 16 42.10 -4.85 -5.30
N ARG A 17 41.63 -6.07 -5.63
CA ARG A 17 42.23 -6.90 -6.68
C ARG A 17 41.26 -7.11 -7.83
N THR A 18 41.66 -6.76 -9.04
CA THR A 18 40.93 -7.10 -10.26
C THR A 18 41.27 -8.54 -10.68
N VAL A 19 40.25 -9.37 -10.85
CA VAL A 19 40.40 -10.76 -11.33
C VAL A 19 39.59 -10.99 -12.61
N ASN A 20 40.12 -11.79 -13.54
CA ASN A 20 39.43 -12.10 -14.79
C ASN A 20 38.66 -13.43 -14.63
N VAL A 21 37.33 -13.36 -14.72
CA VAL A 21 36.43 -14.51 -14.55
C VAL A 21 35.97 -15.01 -15.92
N GLY A 22 36.10 -16.31 -16.18
CA GLY A 22 35.62 -16.96 -17.39
C GLY A 22 36.31 -16.48 -18.68
N SER A 23 37.59 -16.08 -18.62
CA SER A 23 38.29 -15.46 -19.76
C SER A 23 38.33 -16.34 -21.01
N GLN A 24 38.23 -17.66 -20.86
CA GLN A 24 38.13 -18.60 -21.97
C GLN A 24 36.79 -18.54 -22.73
N PHE A 25 35.71 -18.08 -22.08
CA PHE A 25 34.40 -17.92 -22.68
C PHE A 25 34.17 -16.49 -23.21
N TYR A 26 34.69 -15.49 -22.49
CA TYR A 26 34.29 -14.09 -22.64
C TYR A 26 35.40 -13.15 -23.18
N SER A 27 36.51 -13.68 -23.71
CA SER A 27 37.64 -12.85 -24.20
C SER A 27 37.39 -12.20 -25.57
N ASN A 28 38.04 -11.04 -25.80
CA ASN A 28 37.90 -10.20 -26.99
C ASN A 28 38.42 -10.88 -28.27
N GLY A 29 37.54 -11.60 -28.96
CA GLY A 29 37.67 -12.01 -30.36
C GLY A 29 36.36 -11.76 -31.12
N SER A 30 36.38 -11.82 -32.45
CA SER A 30 35.22 -11.50 -33.32
C SER A 30 33.98 -12.41 -33.13
N ASN A 31 34.09 -13.49 -32.34
CA ASN A 31 33.02 -14.43 -31.97
C ASN A 31 32.89 -14.61 -30.44
N ALA A 32 33.09 -13.55 -29.64
CA ALA A 32 32.99 -13.65 -28.19
C ALA A 32 31.54 -13.88 -27.70
N ILE A 33 31.34 -14.86 -26.81
CA ILE A 33 30.08 -15.06 -26.09
C ILE A 33 29.84 -13.81 -25.23
N ARG A 34 28.66 -13.19 -25.32
CA ARG A 34 28.32 -11.99 -24.54
C ARG A 34 27.70 -12.41 -23.22
N MET A 35 28.07 -11.75 -22.13
CA MET A 35 27.32 -11.85 -20.87
C MET A 35 26.02 -11.06 -21.00
N LEU A 36 24.89 -11.66 -20.64
CA LEU A 36 23.56 -11.05 -20.64
C LEU A 36 23.25 -10.48 -19.25
N GLN A 37 23.42 -11.30 -18.21
CA GLN A 37 23.20 -10.93 -16.81
C GLN A 37 24.29 -11.55 -15.93
N VAL A 38 24.67 -10.85 -14.87
CA VAL A 38 25.56 -11.39 -13.83
C VAL A 38 25.05 -10.98 -12.46
N SER A 39 24.97 -11.93 -11.54
CA SER A 39 24.51 -11.67 -10.17
C SER A 39 25.29 -12.52 -9.16
N TRP A 40 25.54 -11.96 -7.97
CA TRP A 40 26.10 -12.70 -6.84
C TRP A 40 25.06 -13.65 -6.29
N HIS A 41 25.47 -14.86 -5.93
CA HIS A 41 24.57 -15.80 -5.28
C HIS A 41 24.16 -15.25 -3.89
N PRO A 42 22.88 -15.16 -3.55
CA PRO A 42 22.42 -14.50 -2.31
C PRO A 42 22.92 -15.17 -1.03
N TYR A 43 23.24 -16.47 -1.10
CA TYR A 43 23.69 -17.28 0.04
C TYR A 43 25.17 -17.68 -0.03
N SER A 44 25.94 -17.09 -0.93
CA SER A 44 27.39 -17.34 -1.00
C SER A 44 28.15 -16.06 -1.34
N ASP A 45 29.16 -15.78 -0.53
CA ASP A 45 30.10 -14.66 -0.68
C ASP A 45 31.20 -14.94 -1.73
N THR A 46 31.27 -16.16 -2.25
CA THR A 46 32.28 -16.55 -3.26
C THR A 46 31.69 -16.93 -4.61
N HIS A 47 30.36 -17.13 -4.72
CA HIS A 47 29.76 -17.62 -5.96
C HIS A 47 29.02 -16.55 -6.77
N MET A 48 29.20 -16.61 -8.09
CA MET A 48 28.62 -15.66 -9.03
C MET A 48 27.97 -16.38 -10.21
N GLY A 49 26.70 -16.09 -10.46
CA GLY A 49 25.94 -16.60 -11.61
C GLY A 49 26.12 -15.68 -12.82
N ILE A 50 26.38 -16.25 -14.00
CA ILE A 50 26.53 -15.56 -15.27
C ILE A 50 25.60 -16.22 -16.28
N LEU A 51 24.64 -15.47 -16.81
CA LEU A 51 23.88 -15.86 -18.00
C LEU A 51 24.53 -15.25 -19.23
N SER A 52 24.69 -16.03 -20.29
CA SER A 52 25.35 -15.58 -21.51
C SER A 52 24.61 -15.91 -22.80
N SER A 53 24.99 -15.21 -23.88
CA SER A 53 24.30 -15.19 -25.18
C SER A 53 24.35 -16.50 -25.95
N ASP A 54 25.11 -17.49 -25.47
CA ASP A 54 25.09 -18.88 -25.92
C ASP A 54 23.96 -19.68 -25.26
N SER A 55 23.03 -19.01 -24.60
CA SER A 55 21.95 -19.60 -23.81
C SER A 55 22.50 -20.51 -22.73
N ALA A 56 23.51 -20.06 -21.99
CA ALA A 56 24.06 -20.84 -20.88
C ALA A 56 24.07 -20.02 -19.59
N PHE A 57 23.60 -20.62 -18.51
CA PHE A 57 23.76 -20.13 -17.15
C PHE A 57 24.92 -20.86 -16.47
N ARG A 58 25.88 -20.11 -15.93
CA ARG A 58 27.12 -20.60 -15.35
C ARG A 58 27.29 -20.05 -13.95
N LEU A 59 27.44 -20.91 -12.95
CA LEU A 59 27.78 -20.54 -11.58
C LEU A 59 29.28 -20.72 -11.36
N PHE A 60 30.00 -19.65 -11.04
CA PHE A 60 31.45 -19.66 -10.78
C PHE A 60 31.72 -19.57 -9.27
N ASP A 61 32.61 -20.41 -8.75
CA ASP A 61 33.21 -20.23 -7.42
C ASP A 61 34.51 -19.44 -7.55
N LEU A 62 34.45 -18.16 -7.18
CA LEU A 62 35.57 -17.24 -7.32
C LEU A 62 36.66 -17.45 -6.28
N SER A 63 36.42 -18.31 -5.28
CA SER A 63 37.44 -18.70 -4.30
C SER A 63 38.31 -19.87 -4.78
N SER A 64 37.83 -20.64 -5.76
CA SER A 64 38.47 -21.88 -6.23
C SER A 64 39.01 -21.76 -7.65
N ASP A 65 38.16 -21.51 -8.65
CA ASP A 65 38.55 -21.43 -10.07
C ASP A 65 37.88 -20.24 -10.77
N LEU A 66 38.71 -19.31 -11.24
CA LEU A 66 38.26 -18.12 -11.95
C LEU A 66 38.04 -18.38 -13.45
N LEU A 67 38.52 -19.50 -14.00
CA LEU A 67 38.46 -19.79 -15.44
C LEU A 67 37.26 -20.66 -15.82
N LEU A 68 36.95 -21.66 -15.00
CA LEU A 68 35.86 -22.62 -15.24
C LEU A 68 34.71 -22.39 -14.25
N PRO A 69 33.43 -22.51 -14.71
CA PRO A 69 32.31 -22.48 -13.78
C PRO A 69 32.26 -23.77 -12.95
N GLU A 70 31.84 -23.64 -11.70
CA GLU A 70 31.51 -24.78 -10.84
C GLU A 70 30.35 -25.58 -11.44
N GLN A 71 29.32 -24.90 -11.96
CA GLN A 71 28.13 -25.49 -12.56
C GLN A 71 27.74 -24.76 -13.84
N GLU A 72 27.35 -25.50 -14.88
CA GLU A 72 26.95 -24.96 -16.18
C GLU A 72 25.65 -25.62 -16.68
N TYR A 73 24.69 -24.80 -17.11
CA TYR A 73 23.36 -25.18 -17.58
C TYR A 73 23.11 -24.57 -18.96
N TYR A 74 22.76 -25.39 -19.94
CA TYR A 74 22.38 -24.93 -21.29
C TYR A 74 20.86 -24.83 -21.38
N LEU A 75 20.40 -23.71 -21.93
CA LEU A 75 19.07 -23.17 -21.79
C LEU A 75 18.33 -23.11 -23.14
N GLN A 76 18.36 -24.21 -23.90
CA GLN A 76 17.69 -24.31 -25.21
C GLN A 76 16.36 -25.08 -25.12
N PRO A 77 15.22 -24.44 -25.45
CA PRO A 77 13.93 -25.10 -25.53
C PRO A 77 13.92 -26.19 -26.62
N VAL A 78 13.50 -27.42 -26.29
CA VAL A 78 13.26 -28.52 -27.22
C VAL A 78 11.76 -28.58 -27.50
N GLU A 79 11.34 -28.20 -28.71
CA GLU A 79 10.06 -28.67 -29.25
C GLU A 79 10.28 -29.61 -30.45
N PRO A 80 9.74 -30.84 -30.42
CA PRO A 80 9.55 -31.66 -31.61
C PRO A 80 8.30 -31.16 -32.36
N GLY A 81 8.45 -30.13 -33.19
CA GLY A 81 7.34 -29.60 -33.98
C GLY A 81 7.75 -28.54 -34.99
N ARG A 82 7.58 -28.82 -36.29
CA ARG A 82 7.92 -27.88 -37.38
C ARG A 82 7.01 -26.64 -37.34
N SER A 83 7.59 -25.47 -37.06
CA SER A 83 7.04 -24.17 -37.50
C SER A 83 8.11 -23.40 -38.26
N ARG A 84 7.71 -22.74 -39.37
CA ARG A 84 8.60 -22.29 -40.46
C ARG A 84 9.04 -20.83 -40.40
N ASN A 85 8.83 -20.10 -39.29
CA ASN A 85 9.28 -18.71 -39.14
C ASN A 85 10.02 -18.53 -37.80
N PHE A 86 11.34 -18.37 -37.86
CA PHE A 86 12.26 -18.30 -36.72
C PHE A 86 12.31 -16.90 -36.09
N THR A 87 11.79 -16.75 -34.88
CA THR A 87 12.51 -16.05 -33.82
C THR A 87 12.90 -17.11 -32.81
N SER A 88 14.19 -17.38 -32.65
CA SER A 88 14.67 -18.30 -31.61
C SER A 88 14.24 -17.78 -30.24
N ILE A 89 13.56 -18.61 -29.44
CA ILE A 89 13.29 -18.34 -28.03
C ILE A 89 14.62 -18.56 -27.28
N PHE A 90 15.14 -17.52 -26.63
CA PHE A 90 16.40 -17.59 -25.89
C PHE A 90 16.30 -16.82 -24.56
N PRO A 91 17.08 -17.21 -23.54
CA PRO A 91 17.04 -16.56 -22.25
C PRO A 91 17.61 -15.13 -22.36
N VAL A 92 16.98 -14.20 -21.65
CA VAL A 92 17.35 -12.78 -21.63
C VAL A 92 17.81 -12.31 -20.26
N ASP A 93 17.29 -12.90 -19.18
CA ASP A 93 17.61 -12.50 -17.81
C ASP A 93 17.46 -13.68 -16.83
N PHE A 94 18.04 -13.57 -15.63
CA PHE A 94 17.79 -14.50 -14.53
C PHE A 94 17.78 -13.81 -13.15
N SER A 95 17.08 -14.43 -12.19
CA SER A 95 17.17 -14.11 -10.76
C SER A 95 17.34 -15.38 -9.93
N PHE A 96 18.13 -15.31 -8.86
CA PHE A 96 18.10 -16.32 -7.81
C PHE A 96 16.77 -16.22 -7.03
N GLY A 97 16.27 -17.35 -6.55
CA GLY A 97 15.06 -17.41 -5.75
C GLY A 97 15.24 -16.89 -4.33
N GLY A 98 14.11 -16.68 -3.66
CA GLY A 98 14.04 -16.09 -2.33
C GLY A 98 14.42 -17.04 -1.19
N ASP A 99 14.10 -16.62 0.02
CA ASP A 99 14.57 -17.25 1.27
C ASP A 99 13.65 -18.36 1.81
N HIS A 100 12.74 -18.89 0.99
CA HIS A 100 11.68 -19.80 1.41
C HIS A 100 11.76 -21.16 0.69
N LEU A 101 11.83 -22.25 1.45
CA LEU A 101 11.84 -23.64 0.94
C LEU A 101 12.75 -23.84 -0.30
N TRP A 102 12.23 -24.45 -1.38
CA TRP A 102 12.95 -24.74 -2.62
C TRP A 102 13.38 -23.50 -3.42
N ASP A 103 12.83 -22.31 -3.14
CA ASP A 103 13.27 -21.07 -3.79
C ASP A 103 14.73 -20.78 -3.47
N LYS A 104 15.23 -21.23 -2.32
CA LYS A 104 16.66 -21.13 -1.94
C LYS A 104 17.59 -21.85 -2.90
N PHE A 105 17.07 -22.81 -3.67
CA PHE A 105 17.79 -23.59 -4.67
C PHE A 105 17.29 -23.32 -6.09
N SER A 106 16.53 -22.26 -6.31
CA SER A 106 15.92 -21.97 -7.60
C SER A 106 16.61 -20.81 -8.31
N VAL A 107 16.74 -20.93 -9.63
CA VAL A 107 17.11 -19.84 -10.54
C VAL A 107 15.99 -19.67 -11.56
N PHE A 108 15.34 -18.52 -11.52
CA PHE A 108 14.31 -18.13 -12.47
C PHE A 108 14.96 -17.50 -13.69
N VAL A 109 14.64 -17.97 -14.89
CA VAL A 109 15.21 -17.51 -16.16
C VAL A 109 14.09 -16.99 -17.06
N LEU A 110 14.18 -15.72 -17.43
CA LEU A 110 13.25 -15.06 -18.35
C LEU A 110 13.69 -15.28 -19.80
N TYR A 111 12.75 -15.55 -20.69
CA TYR A 111 12.98 -15.71 -22.12
C TYR A 111 12.39 -14.56 -22.95
N THR A 112 12.85 -14.44 -24.19
CA THR A 112 12.43 -13.37 -25.13
C THR A 112 10.94 -13.30 -25.43
N ASP A 113 10.20 -14.39 -25.23
CA ASP A 113 8.75 -14.48 -25.44
C ASP A 113 7.94 -14.12 -24.18
N GLY A 114 8.62 -13.73 -23.09
CA GLY A 114 8.01 -13.46 -21.79
C GLY A 114 7.82 -14.70 -20.92
N SER A 115 8.22 -15.89 -21.39
CA SER A 115 8.13 -17.12 -20.60
C SER A 115 9.19 -17.15 -19.49
N LEU A 116 8.81 -17.66 -18.31
CA LEU A 116 9.69 -17.85 -17.17
C LEU A 116 9.94 -19.35 -16.95
N TYR A 117 11.21 -19.73 -16.85
CA TYR A 117 11.66 -21.09 -16.61
C TYR A 117 12.40 -21.19 -15.28
N ILE A 118 12.32 -22.34 -14.60
CA ILE A 118 12.94 -22.54 -13.29
C ILE A 118 14.02 -23.61 -13.38
N LEU A 119 15.26 -23.25 -13.06
CA LEU A 119 16.33 -24.19 -12.77
C LEU A 119 16.30 -24.48 -11.26
N CYS A 120 15.89 -25.68 -10.88
CA CYS A 120 15.89 -26.12 -9.50
C CYS A 120 16.15 -27.63 -9.44
N PRO A 121 17.06 -28.11 -8.59
CA PRO A 121 17.87 -27.33 -7.65
C PRO A 121 19.21 -26.84 -8.24
N VAL A 122 19.66 -25.67 -7.78
CA VAL A 122 20.97 -25.06 -8.01
C VAL A 122 21.52 -24.63 -6.65
N VAL A 123 22.64 -25.20 -6.23
CA VAL A 123 23.25 -24.95 -4.91
C VAL A 123 24.76 -24.71 -5.08
N PRO A 124 25.35 -23.64 -4.55
CA PRO A 124 26.80 -23.44 -4.63
C PRO A 124 27.51 -24.41 -3.69
N PHE A 125 28.45 -25.21 -4.21
CA PHE A 125 29.05 -26.26 -3.40
C PHE A 125 29.94 -25.65 -2.30
N GLY A 126 29.99 -26.34 -1.16
CA GLY A 126 30.73 -25.89 0.01
C GLY A 126 30.07 -24.76 0.81
N SER A 127 28.95 -24.19 0.34
CA SER A 127 28.18 -23.17 1.06
C SER A 127 27.43 -23.77 2.25
N PHE A 128 27.21 -22.96 3.29
CA PHE A 128 26.55 -23.38 4.52
C PHE A 128 25.08 -22.92 4.56
N TYR A 129 24.18 -23.85 4.89
CA TYR A 129 22.75 -23.63 5.02
C TYR A 129 22.31 -23.97 6.44
N LYS A 130 21.37 -23.22 7.03
CA LYS A 130 20.86 -23.57 8.38
C LYS A 130 20.17 -24.92 8.34
N TRP A 131 20.48 -25.77 9.31
CA TRP A 131 19.88 -27.11 9.45
C TRP A 131 18.35 -27.08 9.43
N GLU A 132 17.75 -26.12 10.14
CA GLU A 132 16.29 -25.97 10.27
C GLU A 132 15.58 -25.88 8.91
N TYR A 133 16.12 -25.10 7.96
CA TYR A 133 15.51 -24.92 6.64
C TYR A 133 15.62 -26.17 5.77
N ILE A 134 16.76 -26.86 5.82
CA ILE A 134 16.95 -28.10 5.07
C ILE A 134 16.05 -29.20 5.66
N LEU A 135 15.93 -29.25 6.98
CA LEU A 135 15.08 -30.20 7.68
C LEU A 135 13.61 -29.96 7.40
N GLU A 136 13.16 -28.71 7.27
CA GLU A 136 11.79 -28.35 6.89
C GLU A 136 11.43 -28.94 5.52
N ILE A 137 12.26 -28.68 4.50
CA ILE A 137 12.07 -29.22 3.13
C ILE A 137 12.09 -30.76 3.13
N TYR A 138 13.05 -31.35 3.86
CA TYR A 138 13.18 -32.80 3.99
C TYR A 138 11.97 -33.43 4.69
N SER A 139 11.50 -32.82 5.77
CA SER A 139 10.35 -33.29 6.55
C SER A 139 9.05 -33.20 5.76
N ASP A 140 8.85 -32.14 4.99
CA ASP A 140 7.66 -31.97 4.15
C ASP A 140 7.59 -33.03 3.04
N ALA A 141 8.72 -33.34 2.41
CA ALA A 141 8.81 -34.39 1.40
C ALA A 141 8.43 -35.77 1.97
N HIS A 142 8.83 -36.08 3.22
CA HIS A 142 8.47 -37.32 3.92
C HIS A 142 7.03 -37.34 4.46
N ALA A 143 6.57 -36.22 5.03
CA ALA A 143 5.29 -36.13 5.72
C ALA A 143 4.11 -36.04 4.75
N PHE A 144 4.23 -35.26 3.68
CA PHE A 144 3.15 -34.98 2.74
C PHE A 144 3.41 -35.60 1.38
N GLY A 145 4.66 -35.54 0.91
CA GLY A 145 5.06 -36.02 -0.41
C GLY A 145 4.92 -37.53 -0.60
N LEU A 146 5.60 -38.32 0.24
CA LEU A 146 5.59 -39.79 0.17
C LEU A 146 4.26 -40.44 0.57
N LYS A 147 3.44 -39.75 1.35
CA LYS A 147 2.12 -40.22 1.80
C LYS A 147 0.97 -39.79 0.89
N SER A 148 1.28 -39.06 -0.18
CA SER A 148 0.30 -38.59 -1.15
C SER A 148 -0.34 -39.74 -1.92
N ALA A 149 -1.64 -39.63 -2.20
CA ALA A 149 -2.35 -40.55 -3.09
C ALA A 149 -1.96 -40.35 -4.58
N ASN A 150 -1.25 -39.28 -4.91
CA ASN A 150 -0.76 -38.98 -6.25
C ASN A 150 0.63 -39.59 -6.47
N SER A 151 0.73 -40.58 -7.38
CA SER A 151 1.98 -41.27 -7.68
C SER A 151 3.08 -40.35 -8.23
N THR A 152 2.73 -39.28 -8.94
CA THR A 152 3.69 -38.27 -9.41
C THR A 152 4.25 -37.46 -8.24
N ALA A 153 3.41 -37.09 -7.27
CA ALA A 153 3.88 -36.40 -6.06
C ALA A 153 4.82 -37.29 -5.23
N VAL A 154 4.51 -38.58 -5.11
CA VAL A 154 5.38 -39.56 -4.45
C VAL A 154 6.71 -39.72 -5.19
N SER A 155 6.69 -39.80 -6.52
CA SER A 155 7.91 -39.89 -7.34
C SER A 155 8.79 -38.66 -7.19
N ASN A 156 8.22 -37.45 -7.27
CA ASN A 156 8.95 -36.19 -7.13
C ASN A 156 9.52 -36.02 -5.72
N SER A 157 8.79 -36.47 -4.69
CA SER A 157 9.25 -36.40 -3.30
C SER A 157 10.41 -37.36 -3.04
N ASN A 158 10.41 -38.57 -3.63
CA ASN A 158 11.55 -39.48 -3.57
C ASN A 158 12.81 -38.89 -4.23
N LEU A 159 12.66 -38.21 -5.37
CA LEU A 159 13.76 -37.53 -6.06
C LEU A 159 14.31 -36.37 -5.23
N ALA A 160 13.43 -35.56 -4.64
CA ALA A 160 13.78 -34.47 -3.74
C ALA A 160 14.56 -34.96 -2.51
N ILE A 161 14.07 -36.01 -1.85
CA ILE A 161 14.74 -36.63 -0.69
C ILE A 161 16.12 -37.15 -1.08
N SER A 162 16.21 -37.89 -2.20
CA SER A 162 17.49 -38.42 -2.69
C SER A 162 18.49 -37.31 -3.00
N TRP A 163 18.03 -36.19 -3.57
CA TRP A 163 18.87 -35.03 -3.83
C TRP A 163 19.36 -34.38 -2.53
N LEU A 164 18.46 -34.17 -1.56
CA LEU A 164 18.78 -33.57 -0.28
C LEU A 164 19.78 -34.41 0.51
N GLU A 165 19.60 -35.73 0.59
CA GLU A 165 20.52 -36.64 1.28
C GLU A 165 21.88 -36.71 0.62
N ALA A 166 21.95 -36.60 -0.71
CA ALA A 166 23.22 -36.63 -1.40
C ALA A 166 23.96 -35.27 -1.35
N THR A 167 23.22 -34.16 -1.30
CA THR A 167 23.77 -32.80 -1.16
C THR A 167 24.12 -32.48 0.29
N PHE A 168 23.37 -33.03 1.25
CA PHE A 168 23.55 -32.90 2.70
C PHE A 168 23.54 -34.29 3.35
N PRO A 169 24.66 -35.04 3.28
CA PRO A 169 24.77 -36.42 3.79
C PRO A 169 24.42 -36.59 5.27
N GLU A 170 24.51 -35.51 6.04
CA GLU A 170 24.16 -35.44 7.45
C GLU A 170 22.66 -35.75 7.69
N LEU A 171 21.79 -35.56 6.69
CA LEU A 171 20.36 -35.88 6.80
C LEU A 171 20.09 -37.39 6.90
N ALA A 172 20.89 -38.22 6.21
CA ALA A 172 20.69 -39.66 6.16
C ALA A 172 21.26 -40.39 7.40
N ASN A 173 22.19 -39.75 8.13
CA ASN A 173 22.91 -40.32 9.26
C ASN A 173 22.48 -39.68 10.59
N GLN A 174 21.20 -39.78 10.98
CA GLN A 174 20.70 -39.22 12.24
C GLN A 174 21.23 -39.90 13.54
N GLU A 175 22.20 -40.82 13.48
CA GLU A 175 22.70 -41.56 14.66
C GLU A 175 24.21 -41.42 14.98
N ALA A 176 24.96 -40.48 14.39
CA ALA A 176 26.38 -40.33 14.74
C ALA A 176 26.79 -38.89 15.13
N GLU A 177 27.02 -38.75 16.44
CA GLU A 177 27.85 -37.74 17.13
C GLU A 177 27.25 -36.36 17.42
N GLY A 178 27.10 -36.08 18.72
CA GLY A 178 26.58 -34.83 19.29
C GLY A 178 27.50 -33.63 19.10
N GLY A 179 27.54 -33.13 17.87
CA GLY A 179 27.99 -31.78 17.52
C GLY A 179 26.78 -30.88 17.25
N ASP A 180 26.93 -29.59 17.55
CA ASP A 180 25.91 -28.54 17.37
C ASP A 180 25.64 -28.31 15.86
N LEU A 181 24.69 -29.06 15.28
CA LEU A 181 24.32 -29.00 13.85
C LEU A 181 23.49 -27.75 13.54
N SER A 182 24.01 -26.55 13.82
CA SER A 182 23.34 -25.29 13.45
C SER A 182 23.38 -25.02 11.94
N MET A 183 24.38 -25.55 11.24
CA MET A 183 24.62 -25.33 9.81
C MET A 183 25.05 -26.63 9.10
N LEU A 184 24.54 -26.84 7.89
CA LEU A 184 24.86 -27.92 6.96
C LEU A 184 25.67 -27.41 5.79
N ARG A 185 26.68 -28.18 5.37
CA ARG A 185 27.52 -27.84 4.22
C ARG A 185 27.02 -28.55 2.97
N ALA A 186 26.80 -27.81 1.89
CA ALA A 186 26.41 -28.39 0.61
C ALA A 186 27.57 -29.15 -0.03
N HIS A 187 27.34 -30.42 -0.38
CA HIS A 187 28.31 -31.27 -1.07
C HIS A 187 28.04 -31.32 -2.58
N PRO A 188 29.07 -31.53 -3.43
CA PRO A 188 28.90 -31.66 -4.86
C PRO A 188 28.01 -32.85 -5.22
N TYR A 189 26.79 -32.56 -5.67
CA TYR A 189 25.87 -33.59 -6.15
C TYR A 189 24.99 -33.07 -7.29
N ALA A 190 24.92 -33.84 -8.37
CA ALA A 190 24.08 -33.56 -9.52
C ALA A 190 23.30 -34.83 -9.89
N LEU A 191 21.97 -34.78 -9.82
CA LEU A 191 21.11 -35.87 -10.29
C LEU A 191 21.10 -35.87 -11.82
N PHE A 192 21.64 -36.93 -12.41
CA PHE A 192 21.88 -37.05 -13.85
C PHE A 192 20.60 -37.13 -14.71
N ASP A 193 19.40 -37.25 -14.12
CA ASP A 193 18.11 -37.40 -14.82
C ASP A 193 16.92 -36.63 -14.18
N ALA A 194 17.15 -35.71 -13.23
CA ALA A 194 16.06 -35.02 -12.51
C ALA A 194 15.70 -33.62 -13.05
N SER A 195 15.96 -33.36 -14.32
CA SER A 195 15.39 -32.21 -15.03
C SER A 195 13.98 -32.53 -15.53
N ILE A 196 13.04 -32.92 -14.65
CA ILE A 196 11.60 -33.11 -14.94
C ILE A 196 10.90 -33.09 -13.57
N SER A 197 10.43 -31.93 -13.10
CA SER A 197 8.99 -31.61 -13.15
C SER A 197 8.69 -30.10 -13.07
N LEU A 198 9.68 -29.22 -13.25
CA LEU A 198 9.49 -27.76 -13.26
C LEU A 198 10.06 -27.08 -14.53
N GLN A 199 10.37 -27.87 -15.56
CA GLN A 199 10.89 -27.35 -16.82
C GLN A 199 10.10 -27.90 -18.01
N THR A 200 9.63 -27.00 -18.86
CA THR A 200 9.24 -27.33 -20.23
C THR A 200 10.51 -27.43 -21.09
N GLY A 201 10.91 -28.66 -21.39
CA GLY A 201 11.78 -29.04 -22.51
C GLY A 201 13.11 -28.31 -22.70
N MET A 202 14.19 -28.70 -22.00
CA MET A 202 15.55 -28.33 -22.39
C MET A 202 16.51 -29.52 -22.24
N GLU A 203 17.43 -29.73 -23.19
CA GLU A 203 18.45 -30.78 -23.14
C GLU A 203 19.86 -30.19 -22.91
N LYS A 204 20.70 -30.96 -22.21
CA LYS A 204 22.14 -30.70 -22.00
C LYS A 204 22.96 -31.75 -22.75
N ASN A 205 23.96 -31.33 -23.53
CA ASN A 205 24.99 -32.21 -24.08
C ASN A 205 26.39 -31.72 -23.71
N LEU A 206 27.20 -32.63 -23.15
CA LEU A 206 28.59 -32.43 -22.76
C LEU A 206 29.54 -32.95 -23.85
N PHE A 207 30.57 -32.18 -24.19
CA PHE A 207 31.71 -32.69 -24.96
C PHE A 207 32.66 -33.48 -24.04
N GLY A 208 32.75 -34.79 -24.28
CA GLY A 208 33.70 -35.70 -23.63
C GLY A 208 33.66 -37.12 -24.21
N SER A 209 34.23 -37.31 -25.40
CA SER A 209 34.78 -38.56 -25.99
C SER A 209 34.08 -39.93 -25.80
N HIS A 210 33.40 -40.38 -26.88
CA HIS A 210 33.37 -41.73 -27.52
C HIS A 210 32.80 -42.99 -26.80
N PRO A 211 32.34 -44.02 -27.56
CA PRO A 211 30.94 -44.47 -27.55
C PRO A 211 30.76 -45.97 -27.22
N ASP A 212 29.56 -46.40 -26.80
CA ASP A 212 29.05 -47.72 -27.18
C ASP A 212 27.51 -47.83 -27.08
N SER A 213 26.92 -47.85 -28.27
CA SER A 213 25.92 -48.81 -28.77
C SER A 213 24.60 -49.12 -28.01
N LEU A 214 23.53 -48.94 -28.80
CA LEU A 214 22.40 -49.87 -29.05
C LEU A 214 21.07 -49.72 -28.28
N ALA A 215 20.20 -48.94 -28.92
CA ALA A 215 18.92 -49.37 -29.53
C ALA A 215 17.69 -49.67 -28.65
N ALA A 216 16.75 -48.71 -28.69
CA ALA A 216 15.38 -48.80 -29.22
C ALA A 216 14.55 -50.08 -28.90
N THR A 217 13.31 -49.98 -28.41
CA THR A 217 12.16 -49.64 -29.28
C THR A 217 10.82 -49.57 -28.50
N LYS A 218 9.96 -48.61 -28.91
CA LYS A 218 8.47 -48.66 -29.11
C LYS A 218 7.57 -49.06 -27.92
N SER A 219 6.39 -48.47 -27.66
CA SER A 219 5.55 -47.48 -28.33
C SER A 219 4.26 -47.23 -27.51
N HIS A 220 3.71 -46.01 -27.63
CA HIS A 220 2.28 -45.60 -27.55
C HIS A 220 1.51 -45.57 -26.22
N GLY A 221 1.14 -44.34 -25.82
CA GLY A 221 -0.01 -43.98 -24.98
C GLY A 221 -0.18 -42.44 -24.92
N PRO A 222 -1.39 -41.85 -25.00
CA PRO A 222 -1.61 -40.41 -25.21
C PRO A 222 -1.85 -39.60 -23.92
N LEU A 223 -1.60 -38.27 -24.00
CA LEU A 223 -2.14 -37.14 -23.21
C LEU A 223 -1.89 -37.06 -21.68
N ALA A 224 -1.44 -35.89 -21.19
CA ALA A 224 -2.05 -35.19 -20.05
C ALA A 224 -1.56 -33.72 -19.91
N PHE A 225 -2.52 -32.80 -19.73
CA PHE A 225 -2.42 -31.44 -19.19
C PHE A 225 -2.67 -31.48 -17.66
N ALA A 226 -2.13 -30.46 -16.96
CA ALA A 226 -2.57 -29.86 -15.68
C ALA A 226 -2.72 -30.72 -14.40
N SER A 227 -2.11 -30.28 -13.28
CA SER A 227 -2.77 -29.98 -11.97
C SER A 227 -1.77 -29.96 -10.79
N ASP A 228 -1.87 -28.91 -9.96
CA ASP A 228 -1.55 -28.75 -8.52
C ASP A 228 -0.60 -29.72 -7.79
N PRO A 229 0.25 -29.18 -6.89
CA PRO A 229 0.47 -29.77 -5.57
C PRO A 229 -0.42 -29.07 -4.52
N LEU A 230 -1.57 -29.71 -4.27
CA LEU A 230 -2.27 -29.84 -2.99
C LEU A 230 -2.66 -28.56 -2.20
N ILE A 231 -3.72 -27.91 -2.67
CA ILE A 231 -4.85 -27.53 -1.80
C ILE A 231 -5.91 -28.64 -1.91
N ALA A 232 -6.40 -29.16 -0.78
CA ALA A 232 -7.68 -29.88 -0.72
C ALA A 232 -8.38 -29.69 0.63
N VAL A 233 -9.54 -29.05 0.58
CA VAL A 233 -10.70 -29.12 1.51
C VAL A 233 -11.92 -29.27 0.56
N PRO A 234 -13.05 -30.00 0.82
CA PRO A 234 -13.68 -30.45 2.09
C PRO A 234 -14.11 -31.95 2.11
N SER A 235 -14.49 -32.58 3.23
CA SER A 235 -15.81 -32.44 3.89
C SER A 235 -15.93 -33.22 5.23
N LEU A 236 -16.68 -32.62 6.16
CA LEU A 236 -17.45 -33.17 7.30
C LEU A 236 -17.14 -34.58 7.85
N GLY A 237 -16.70 -34.64 9.12
CA GLY A 237 -17.00 -35.76 10.01
C GLY A 237 -16.04 -36.00 11.19
N GLY A 238 -16.44 -35.57 12.40
CA GLY A 238 -16.14 -36.26 13.68
C GLY A 238 -14.82 -35.94 14.41
N MET A 239 -14.95 -35.40 15.64
CA MET A 239 -14.24 -35.71 16.92
C MET A 239 -12.84 -36.37 16.83
N ASP A 240 -11.76 -35.96 17.54
CA ASP A 240 -11.64 -35.49 18.93
C ASP A 240 -10.19 -34.95 19.23
N ASN A 241 -10.10 -33.93 20.11
CA ASN A 241 -9.11 -33.62 21.19
C ASN A 241 -7.56 -33.63 21.05
N ASN A 242 -7.01 -32.48 21.51
CA ASN A 242 -5.78 -32.22 22.30
C ASN A 242 -4.39 -32.27 21.62
N ALA A 243 -3.72 -31.10 21.45
CA ALA A 243 -2.87 -30.45 22.46
C ALA A 243 -2.01 -29.30 21.85
N SER A 244 -2.03 -28.14 22.54
CA SER A 244 -1.05 -27.02 22.63
C SER A 244 0.33 -27.18 21.94
N SER A 245 0.89 -26.23 21.18
CA SER A 245 1.46 -24.91 21.59
C SER A 245 2.25 -24.29 20.39
N PRO A 246 2.68 -22.99 20.43
CA PRO A 246 2.61 -22.07 19.27
C PRO A 246 3.93 -21.81 18.53
N LEU A 247 3.84 -21.36 17.26
CA LEU A 247 4.95 -20.78 16.47
C LEU A 247 4.52 -19.44 15.87
N VAL A 248 5.40 -18.45 16.03
CA VAL A 248 5.30 -17.04 15.66
C VAL A 248 5.71 -16.85 14.20
N ALA A 249 4.87 -16.20 13.38
CA ALA A 249 5.18 -15.83 11.99
C ALA A 249 5.49 -14.32 11.88
N GLN A 250 6.50 -13.98 11.08
CA GLN A 250 6.90 -12.61 10.74
C GLN A 250 6.26 -12.18 9.42
N ASP A 251 5.40 -11.15 9.43
CA ASP A 251 4.75 -10.55 8.25
C ASP A 251 5.42 -9.22 7.85
N GLU A 252 5.54 -8.96 6.54
CA GLU A 252 6.02 -7.71 5.96
C GLU A 252 5.04 -6.54 6.18
N ILE A 253 5.58 -5.37 6.54
CA ILE A 253 4.80 -4.17 6.88
C ILE A 253 5.02 -3.06 5.86
N ASN A 254 3.94 -2.58 5.26
CA ASN A 254 3.93 -1.44 4.36
C ASN A 254 4.09 -0.13 5.15
N VAL A 255 5.30 0.44 5.14
CA VAL A 255 5.49 1.82 5.59
C VAL A 255 5.12 2.77 4.45
N ILE A 256 4.01 3.46 4.65
CA ILE A 256 3.38 4.37 3.70
C ILE A 256 4.25 5.62 3.54
N ALA A 257 5.25 5.58 2.65
CA ALA A 257 6.15 6.71 2.38
C ALA A 257 5.68 7.52 1.16
N GLY A 258 5.39 8.81 1.37
CA GLY A 258 5.15 9.77 0.29
C GLY A 258 6.45 10.32 -0.30
N TYR A 259 6.50 10.46 -1.64
CA TYR A 259 7.63 11.05 -2.36
C TYR A 259 7.87 12.52 -1.97
N SER A 260 9.15 12.93 -1.86
CA SER A 260 9.58 14.33 -1.66
C SER A 260 10.63 14.72 -2.71
N ALA A 261 10.33 15.71 -3.54
CA ALA A 261 11.29 16.29 -4.48
C ALA A 261 12.13 17.40 -3.80
N ALA A 262 13.46 17.34 -3.93
CA ALA A 262 14.40 18.34 -3.43
C ALA A 262 14.90 19.24 -4.57
N ALA A 263 14.97 20.57 -4.37
CA ALA A 263 15.69 21.48 -5.26
C ALA A 263 16.30 22.68 -4.50
N GLY A 264 17.49 23.08 -4.97
CA GLY A 264 18.45 23.95 -4.30
C GLY A 264 18.22 25.46 -4.40
N ALA A 265 18.99 26.18 -3.57
CA ALA A 265 18.85 27.60 -3.24
C ALA A 265 19.36 28.55 -4.34
N GLY A 266 18.65 29.67 -4.51
CA GLY A 266 19.10 30.87 -5.21
C GLY A 266 18.27 32.08 -4.78
N SER A 267 18.93 33.11 -4.24
CA SER A 267 18.33 34.32 -3.66
C SER A 267 17.98 35.36 -4.73
N SER A 268 16.80 35.99 -4.65
CA SER A 268 16.62 37.44 -4.86
C SER A 268 15.22 37.91 -4.41
N LYS A 269 15.04 39.23 -4.35
CA LYS A 269 14.18 40.01 -3.43
C LYS A 269 12.65 39.99 -3.71
N VAL A 270 11.92 40.27 -2.62
CA VAL A 270 10.45 40.36 -2.41
C VAL A 270 9.84 41.62 -3.06
N PRO A 271 8.56 41.57 -3.51
CA PRO A 271 7.48 42.26 -2.78
C PRO A 271 6.16 41.46 -2.59
N ASP A 272 5.53 41.75 -1.45
CA ASP A 272 4.10 41.81 -1.03
C ASP A 272 3.13 40.61 -1.07
N ILE A 273 2.92 40.08 0.15
CA ILE A 273 1.68 39.77 0.90
C ILE A 273 0.51 39.11 0.14
N LEU A 274 0.35 37.81 0.35
CA LEU A 274 -0.90 37.07 0.26
C LEU A 274 -1.26 36.57 1.66
N GLU A 275 -2.17 37.28 2.33
CA GLU A 275 -2.86 36.77 3.53
C GLU A 275 -3.75 35.60 3.12
N VAL A 276 -3.52 34.44 3.72
CA VAL A 276 -4.42 33.29 3.59
C VAL A 276 -5.09 33.09 4.93
N ASP A 277 -6.33 33.55 5.02
CA ASP A 277 -7.26 33.14 6.07
C ASP A 277 -7.33 31.61 6.09
N GLY A 278 -6.96 31.02 7.22
CA GLY A 278 -7.40 29.67 7.58
C GLY A 278 -8.94 29.62 7.57
N PRO A 279 -9.56 28.44 7.60
CA PRO A 279 -11.01 28.35 7.79
C PRO A 279 -11.40 29.18 9.01
N LYS A 280 -12.13 30.28 8.78
CA LYS A 280 -12.61 31.19 9.82
C LYS A 280 -13.53 30.41 10.75
N MET A 281 -13.01 29.92 11.87
CA MET A 281 -13.70 29.76 13.16
C MET A 281 -12.71 29.31 14.24
N ALA A 282 -11.85 30.25 14.65
CA ALA A 282 -11.23 30.29 15.96
C ALA A 282 -11.24 31.75 16.43
N GLY A 283 -12.43 32.29 16.64
CA GLY A 283 -12.62 33.67 17.05
C GLY A 283 -14.02 33.88 17.59
N ASN A 284 -14.10 34.12 18.90
CA ASN A 284 -15.27 34.52 19.68
C ASN A 284 -16.14 33.43 20.31
N PHE A 285 -15.57 32.53 21.11
CA PHE A 285 -16.26 32.09 22.34
C PHE A 285 -15.24 31.82 23.43
N MET A 286 -15.21 32.70 24.44
CA MET A 286 -14.85 32.47 25.85
C MET A 286 -14.63 33.85 26.52
N LYS A 287 -15.72 34.61 26.71
CA LYS A 287 -15.84 35.49 27.88
C LYS A 287 -16.90 34.88 28.78
N GLY A 288 -16.43 33.98 29.64
CA GLY A 288 -17.25 33.29 30.62
C GLY A 288 -16.33 32.45 31.50
N SER A 289 -16.00 32.97 32.67
CA SER A 289 -15.31 32.24 33.72
C SER A 289 -16.15 31.03 34.17
N SER A 290 -15.73 29.82 33.80
CA SER A 290 -16.26 28.53 34.28
C SER A 290 -15.23 27.41 33.98
N PRO A 291 -15.34 26.25 34.64
CA PRO A 291 -14.23 25.48 35.24
C PRO A 291 -13.19 25.01 34.21
N GLN A 292 -11.91 24.90 34.63
CA GLN A 292 -10.77 24.51 33.79
C GLN A 292 -11.12 23.36 32.83
N ILE A 293 -11.34 23.72 31.56
CA ILE A 293 -11.55 22.77 30.48
C ILE A 293 -10.18 22.16 30.17
N LYS A 294 -9.99 20.86 30.42
CA LYS A 294 -8.77 20.13 30.04
C LYS A 294 -8.64 20.13 28.51
N ASN A 295 -7.45 20.33 27.97
CA ASN A 295 -7.23 20.21 26.53
C ASN A 295 -7.53 18.77 26.06
N PRO A 296 -8.04 18.56 24.83
CA PRO A 296 -8.16 17.22 24.25
C PRO A 296 -6.78 16.56 24.16
N LYS A 297 -6.68 15.26 24.41
CA LYS A 297 -5.45 14.48 24.33
C LYS A 297 -5.43 13.60 23.09
N ILE A 298 -4.43 13.75 22.23
CA ILE A 298 -4.30 12.96 21.01
C ILE A 298 -3.04 12.09 21.08
N ALA A 299 -3.20 10.78 21.00
CA ALA A 299 -2.10 9.84 20.85
C ALA A 299 -1.68 9.69 19.38
N ILE A 300 -0.39 9.76 19.11
CA ILE A 300 0.21 9.51 17.79
C ILE A 300 1.06 8.24 17.88
N LEU A 301 0.61 7.17 17.24
CA LEU A 301 1.35 5.90 17.12
C LEU A 301 2.09 5.91 15.77
N ASP A 302 3.37 6.26 15.77
CA ASP A 302 4.12 6.51 14.53
C ASP A 302 5.66 6.37 14.71
N SER A 303 6.46 7.08 13.91
CA SER A 303 7.93 7.04 13.90
C SER A 303 8.61 7.91 14.95
N GLY A 304 7.84 8.47 15.88
CA GLY A 304 8.33 9.38 16.93
C GLY A 304 7.98 10.84 16.64
N ILE A 305 8.68 11.76 17.30
CA ILE A 305 8.54 13.20 17.07
C ILE A 305 9.91 13.90 17.07
N ASP A 306 10.07 14.88 16.20
CA ASP A 306 11.05 15.96 16.34
C ASP A 306 10.25 17.18 16.82
N ASP A 307 10.35 17.54 18.10
CA ASP A 307 9.56 18.59 18.74
C ASP A 307 10.27 19.94 18.83
N ASP A 308 11.48 20.07 18.25
CA ASP A 308 12.23 21.33 18.16
C ASP A 308 11.55 22.38 17.24
N PHE A 309 10.45 22.01 16.57
CA PHE A 309 9.70 22.93 15.73
C PHE A 309 8.80 23.86 16.54
N LEU A 310 8.77 25.15 16.16
CA LEU A 310 7.88 26.18 16.73
C LEU A 310 6.40 25.79 16.77
N LEU A 311 5.96 24.88 15.89
CA LEU A 311 4.58 24.40 15.87
C LEU A 311 4.21 23.57 17.11
N PHE A 312 5.19 23.14 17.91
CA PHE A 312 4.98 22.38 19.13
C PHE A 312 5.19 23.21 20.40
N ALA A 313 5.59 24.49 20.32
CA ALA A 313 5.81 25.34 21.48
C ALA A 313 4.50 25.87 22.11
N HIS A 314 4.46 26.11 23.42
CA HIS A 314 3.36 26.85 24.06
C HIS A 314 3.46 28.37 23.81
N ASN A 315 2.36 29.00 23.39
CA ASN A 315 2.26 30.44 23.05
C ASN A 315 2.49 31.43 24.21
N ASN A 316 2.86 30.96 25.41
CA ASN A 316 2.93 31.79 26.62
C ASN A 316 4.35 32.24 27.01
N GLY A 317 5.37 31.92 26.22
CA GLY A 317 6.77 32.20 26.58
C GLY A 317 7.33 31.28 27.67
N GLU A 318 6.64 30.18 27.96
CA GLU A 318 7.18 29.04 28.71
C GLU A 318 7.82 28.06 27.71
N GLU A 319 8.94 27.42 28.10
CA GLU A 319 9.70 26.45 27.28
C GLU A 319 8.97 25.11 27.07
N ASP A 320 7.74 24.95 27.58
CA ASP A 320 7.04 23.67 27.53
C ASP A 320 6.42 23.41 26.15
N SER A 321 6.56 22.15 25.70
CA SER A 321 6.04 21.61 24.44
C SER A 321 4.58 21.15 24.60
N ILE A 322 3.77 21.22 23.54
CA ILE A 322 2.43 20.60 23.51
C ILE A 322 2.51 19.07 23.59
N VAL A 323 3.70 18.50 23.40
CA VAL A 323 4.01 17.11 23.67
C VAL A 323 4.05 16.90 25.18
N THR A 324 2.95 16.40 25.73
CA THR A 324 2.81 16.15 27.17
C THR A 324 3.59 14.92 27.61
N LYS A 325 3.63 13.89 26.75
CA LYS A 325 4.33 12.65 27.03
C LYS A 325 4.81 12.02 25.74
N SER A 326 5.99 11.41 25.80
CA SER A 326 6.56 10.65 24.69
C SER A 326 7.15 9.34 25.23
N ARG A 327 6.79 8.21 24.63
CA ARG A 327 7.37 6.90 24.90
C ARG A 327 7.78 6.24 23.58
N PHE A 328 8.73 5.33 23.65
CA PHE A 328 9.06 4.45 22.53
C PHE A 328 8.87 3.01 22.97
N PHE A 329 8.40 2.15 22.06
CA PHE A 329 8.17 0.73 22.32
C PHE A 329 9.03 -0.10 21.40
N TYR A 330 9.81 -0.98 22.00
CA TYR A 330 10.91 -1.66 21.35
C TYR A 330 10.95 -3.10 21.81
N GLU A 331 11.13 -4.02 20.86
CA GLU A 331 11.34 -5.43 21.15
C GLU A 331 12.78 -5.84 20.79
N ASN A 332 13.51 -6.37 21.78
CA ASN A 332 14.91 -6.76 21.61
C ASN A 332 15.01 -8.18 21.02
N GLY A 333 14.57 -8.38 19.78
CA GLY A 333 14.64 -9.65 19.05
C GLY A 333 16.05 -10.04 18.57
N GLY A 334 17.11 -9.65 19.29
CA GLY A 334 18.51 -9.91 18.92
C GLY A 334 19.07 -9.07 17.75
N ARG A 335 18.32 -8.08 17.25
CA ARG A 335 18.76 -7.17 16.17
C ARG A 335 19.54 -5.98 16.72
N GLU A 336 20.55 -5.51 15.98
CA GLU A 336 21.23 -4.26 16.29
C GLU A 336 20.51 -3.06 15.65
N TRP A 337 20.37 -1.99 16.42
CA TRP A 337 19.72 -0.74 16.00
C TRP A 337 20.68 0.41 16.15
N ASP A 338 20.46 1.47 15.37
CA ASP A 338 21.27 2.68 15.49
C ASP A 338 21.06 3.31 16.87
N GLU A 339 22.14 3.73 17.55
CA GLU A 339 22.03 4.29 18.91
C GLU A 339 21.19 5.56 18.95
N ILE A 340 21.19 6.33 17.85
CA ILE A 340 20.36 7.53 17.67
C ILE A 340 18.86 7.17 17.65
N ASP A 341 18.50 5.95 17.22
CA ASP A 341 17.11 5.53 17.10
C ASP A 341 16.49 5.19 18.47
N ARG A 342 17.30 4.91 19.52
CA ARG A 342 16.87 4.57 20.90
C ARG A 342 16.30 5.74 21.71
N THR A 343 15.72 6.72 21.04
CA THR A 343 15.02 7.86 21.63
C THR A 343 13.65 8.01 20.96
N VAL A 344 12.81 8.89 21.49
CA VAL A 344 11.53 9.26 20.86
C VAL A 344 11.69 10.12 19.60
N LEU A 345 12.93 10.52 19.28
CA LEU A 345 13.26 11.37 18.14
C LEU A 345 12.82 10.70 16.83
N ASP A 346 12.17 11.50 15.99
CA ASP A 346 11.73 11.08 14.66
C ASP A 346 12.83 11.23 13.61
N ILE A 347 13.63 10.18 13.42
CA ILE A 347 14.66 10.14 12.38
C ILE A 347 14.07 9.91 10.96
N HIS A 348 12.79 9.57 10.87
CA HIS A 348 12.09 9.32 9.62
C HIS A 348 11.35 10.58 9.11
N GLY A 349 10.87 11.41 10.02
CA GLY A 349 10.08 12.61 9.77
C GLY A 349 8.60 12.36 9.48
N HIS A 350 8.07 11.13 9.59
CA HIS A 350 6.66 10.86 9.31
C HIS A 350 5.77 11.19 10.50
N GLY A 351 6.10 10.67 11.69
CA GLY A 351 5.39 10.95 12.93
C GLY A 351 5.32 12.44 13.25
N THR A 352 6.39 13.19 13.01
CA THR A 352 6.42 14.65 13.18
C THR A 352 5.40 15.36 12.29
N LYS A 353 5.28 14.95 11.03
CA LYS A 353 4.30 15.52 10.09
C LYS A 353 2.87 15.16 10.50
N VAL A 354 2.65 13.92 10.93
CA VAL A 354 1.34 13.43 11.41
C VAL A 354 0.92 14.21 12.66
N ALA A 355 1.81 14.35 13.64
CA ALA A 355 1.59 15.13 14.86
C ALA A 355 1.29 16.60 14.56
N ALA A 356 2.02 17.20 13.61
CA ALA A 356 1.79 18.57 13.18
C ALA A 356 0.40 18.78 12.57
N ILE A 357 -0.06 17.86 11.71
CA ILE A 357 -1.41 17.93 11.14
C ILE A 357 -2.47 17.71 12.22
N ALA A 358 -2.22 16.85 13.19
CA ALA A 358 -3.20 16.54 14.24
C ALA A 358 -3.43 17.74 15.18
N ALA A 359 -2.35 18.32 15.72
CA ALA A 359 -2.44 19.29 16.81
C ALA A 359 -1.44 20.47 16.75
N GLY A 360 -0.67 20.60 15.67
CA GLY A 360 0.31 21.67 15.55
C GLY A 360 -0.29 23.06 15.77
N ARG A 361 0.46 23.93 16.47
CA ARG A 361 0.06 25.32 16.68
C ARG A 361 0.05 26.08 15.36
N LYS A 362 -0.73 27.16 15.35
CA LYS A 362 -0.76 28.10 14.25
C LYS A 362 0.59 28.82 14.15
N ILE A 363 1.28 28.65 13.03
CA ILE A 363 2.52 29.37 12.74
C ILE A 363 2.51 29.97 11.34
N GLU A 364 3.23 31.07 11.18
CA GLU A 364 3.63 31.56 9.85
C GLU A 364 4.89 30.82 9.43
N ALA A 365 4.87 30.26 8.23
CA ALA A 365 5.97 29.47 7.68
C ALA A 365 6.21 29.83 6.22
N LYS A 366 7.28 29.26 5.64
CA LYS A 366 7.55 29.39 4.21
C LYS A 366 7.55 28.03 3.53
N LEU A 367 6.55 27.79 2.68
CA LEU A 367 6.49 26.59 1.83
C LEU A 367 7.69 26.59 0.87
N TYR A 368 8.49 25.53 0.94
CA TYR A 368 9.82 25.39 0.34
C TYR A 368 10.68 26.67 0.49
N LYS A 369 10.61 27.30 1.68
CA LYS A 369 11.34 28.53 2.04
C LYS A 369 11.04 29.75 1.16
N THR A 370 10.00 29.67 0.32
CA THR A 370 9.75 30.64 -0.75
C THR A 370 8.38 31.31 -0.63
N PHE A 371 7.33 30.58 -0.26
CA PHE A 371 5.96 31.11 -0.21
C PHE A 371 5.50 31.27 1.23
N PRO A 372 5.13 32.49 1.68
CA PRO A 372 4.52 32.63 2.98
C PRO A 372 3.21 31.82 3.02
N ILE A 373 3.07 31.02 4.07
CA ILE A 373 1.87 30.23 4.34
C ILE A 373 1.64 30.22 5.85
N THR A 374 0.37 30.22 6.25
CA THR A 374 0.00 29.91 7.62
C THR A 374 -0.38 28.43 7.70
N ILE A 375 0.24 27.70 8.61
CA ILE A 375 -0.12 26.31 8.90
C ILE A 375 -0.65 26.20 10.33
N GLU A 376 -1.65 25.35 10.51
CA GLU A 376 -2.28 25.07 11.80
C GLU A 376 -2.82 23.64 11.77
N GLY A 377 -2.61 22.91 12.88
CA GLY A 377 -3.12 21.57 13.07
C GLY A 377 -4.64 21.54 13.22
N SER A 378 -5.21 20.35 13.03
CA SER A 378 -6.66 20.12 13.04
C SER A 378 -7.31 20.44 14.40
N ALA A 379 -6.58 20.17 15.48
CA ALA A 379 -6.90 20.54 16.86
C ALA A 379 -5.71 21.25 17.52
N SER A 380 -5.44 22.49 17.12
CA SER A 380 -4.27 23.29 17.55
C SER A 380 -4.19 23.59 19.05
N PHE A 381 -5.15 23.14 19.87
CA PHE A 381 -5.14 23.27 21.33
C PHE A 381 -5.08 21.93 22.05
N ALA A 382 -4.96 20.83 21.32
CA ALA A 382 -4.81 19.50 21.89
C ALA A 382 -3.39 19.27 22.43
N ASP A 383 -3.33 18.45 23.48
CA ASP A 383 -2.10 17.91 24.04
C ASP A 383 -1.71 16.63 23.28
N LEU A 384 -0.43 16.46 22.97
CA LEU A 384 0.09 15.33 22.21
C LEU A 384 0.73 14.27 23.11
N PHE A 385 0.40 13.02 22.83
CA PHE A 385 1.02 11.83 23.41
C PHE A 385 1.70 11.05 22.28
N ILE A 386 3.02 10.96 22.30
CA ILE A 386 3.80 10.39 21.20
C ILE A 386 4.25 8.98 21.57
N TYR A 387 3.93 8.02 20.72
CA TYR A 387 4.27 6.62 20.91
C TYR A 387 5.01 6.12 19.67
N LYS A 388 6.34 6.03 19.79
CA LYS A 388 7.19 5.56 18.70
C LYS A 388 7.15 4.04 18.60
N ILE A 389 6.68 3.55 17.47
CA ILE A 389 6.54 2.11 17.15
C ILE A 389 7.26 1.72 15.85
N LEU A 390 7.68 2.70 15.04
CA LEU A 390 8.39 2.49 13.79
C LEU A 390 9.89 2.76 13.95
N TRP A 391 10.69 1.78 13.55
CA TRP A 391 12.14 1.74 13.76
C TRP A 391 12.91 1.52 12.46
N LYS A 392 14.14 2.00 12.38
CA LYS A 392 15.04 1.75 11.23
C LYS A 392 16.13 0.76 11.63
N GLU A 393 16.20 -0.37 10.92
CA GLU A 393 17.22 -1.39 11.18
C GLU A 393 18.63 -0.86 10.84
N LYS A 394 19.60 -1.09 11.73
CA LYS A 394 20.96 -0.54 11.61
C LYS A 394 21.62 -1.00 10.31
N GLY A 395 22.25 -0.07 9.60
CA GLY A 395 22.96 -0.38 8.35
C GLY A 395 22.05 -0.71 7.16
N THR A 396 20.72 -0.65 7.31
CA THR A 396 19.77 -0.88 6.21
C THR A 396 18.83 0.31 6.04
N ASN A 397 18.04 0.32 4.97
CA ASN A 397 16.90 1.24 4.80
C ASN A 397 15.57 0.58 5.18
N ARG A 398 15.60 -0.61 5.79
CA ARG A 398 14.40 -1.33 6.21
C ARG A 398 13.81 -0.67 7.44
N LYS A 399 12.49 -0.56 7.42
CA LYS A 399 11.71 -0.04 8.53
C LYS A 399 10.92 -1.18 9.13
N ILE A 400 10.89 -1.25 10.45
CA ILE A 400 10.37 -2.39 11.18
C ILE A 400 9.42 -1.89 12.25
N ILE A 401 8.32 -2.61 12.42
CA ILE A 401 7.39 -2.46 13.55
C ILE A 401 7.15 -3.85 14.08
N SER A 402 7.37 -4.08 15.38
CA SER A 402 6.98 -5.36 15.97
C SER A 402 5.50 -5.34 16.36
N PRO A 403 4.78 -6.47 16.26
CA PRO A 403 3.41 -6.57 16.75
C PRO A 403 3.28 -6.17 18.23
N ASP A 404 4.25 -6.56 19.05
CA ASP A 404 4.29 -6.24 20.49
C ASP A 404 4.41 -4.73 20.72
N SER A 405 5.26 -4.03 19.95
CA SER A 405 5.41 -2.57 20.05
C SER A 405 4.10 -1.84 19.78
N ILE A 406 3.25 -2.37 18.88
CA ILE A 406 1.91 -1.81 18.61
C ILE A 406 1.00 -2.01 19.82
N LEU A 407 0.94 -3.23 20.38
CA LEU A 407 0.09 -3.54 21.53
C LEU A 407 0.50 -2.73 22.77
N ASP A 408 1.79 -2.66 23.07
CA ASP A 408 2.32 -1.87 24.19
C ASP A 408 1.98 -0.38 24.04
N ALA A 409 2.00 0.15 22.80
CA ALA A 409 1.60 1.52 22.54
C ALA A 409 0.10 1.75 22.72
N PHE A 410 -0.75 0.78 22.36
CA PHE A 410 -2.18 0.83 22.67
C PHE A 410 -2.42 0.79 24.18
N GLU A 411 -1.76 -0.11 24.91
CA GLU A 411 -1.86 -0.19 26.37
C GLU A 411 -1.45 1.12 27.02
N ALA A 412 -0.31 1.68 26.63
CA ALA A 412 0.16 2.97 27.13
C ALA A 412 -0.79 4.14 26.83
N ALA A 413 -1.40 4.16 25.65
CA ALA A 413 -2.41 5.16 25.28
C ALA A 413 -3.67 5.04 26.15
N ILE A 414 -4.09 3.81 26.47
CA ILE A 414 -5.22 3.54 27.37
C ILE A 414 -4.87 3.99 28.80
N GLU A 415 -3.69 3.64 29.31
CA GLU A 415 -3.21 4.05 30.63
C GLU A 415 -3.09 5.58 30.78
N ASP A 416 -2.68 6.26 29.71
CA ASP A 416 -2.57 7.73 29.69
C ASP A 416 -3.93 8.44 29.55
N GLU A 417 -5.01 7.66 29.41
CA GLU A 417 -6.39 8.12 29.26
C GLU A 417 -6.49 9.18 28.15
N VAL A 418 -5.94 8.86 26.97
CA VAL A 418 -6.02 9.76 25.80
C VAL A 418 -7.44 9.80 25.25
N ASP A 419 -7.80 10.87 24.53
CA ASP A 419 -9.15 11.02 24.01
C ASP A 419 -9.38 10.23 22.73
N VAL A 420 -8.37 10.25 21.85
CA VAL A 420 -8.35 9.55 20.55
C VAL A 420 -6.94 9.07 20.22
N ILE A 421 -6.86 8.00 19.43
CA ILE A 421 -5.61 7.48 18.86
C ILE A 421 -5.59 7.77 17.36
N CYS A 422 -4.48 8.34 16.88
CA CYS A 422 -4.16 8.51 15.47
C CYS A 422 -3.09 7.48 15.08
N LEU A 423 -3.46 6.55 14.19
CA LEU A 423 -2.59 5.51 13.67
C LEU A 423 -2.44 5.67 12.15
N ALA A 424 -1.37 6.34 11.71
CA ALA A 424 -1.11 6.60 10.29
C ALA A 424 -0.31 5.48 9.61
N ILE A 425 -0.43 4.26 10.14
CA ILE A 425 0.29 3.05 9.76
C ILE A 425 -0.71 1.89 9.66
N GLY A 426 -0.43 0.86 8.87
CA GLY A 426 -1.26 -0.33 8.81
C GLY A 426 -0.54 -1.50 8.15
N ARG A 427 -1.21 -2.67 8.17
CA ARG A 427 -0.77 -3.89 7.49
C ARG A 427 -1.98 -4.56 6.82
N ALA A 428 -1.74 -5.28 5.74
CA ALA A 428 -2.76 -6.14 5.15
C ALA A 428 -3.00 -7.33 6.07
N ILE A 429 -4.26 -7.74 6.25
CA ILE A 429 -4.63 -8.77 7.22
C ILE A 429 -5.71 -9.69 6.64
N ARG A 430 -5.72 -10.93 7.12
CA ARG A 430 -6.73 -11.93 6.73
C ARG A 430 -7.81 -12.13 7.79
N ARG A 431 -7.51 -11.91 9.08
CA ARG A 431 -8.45 -12.08 10.20
C ARG A 431 -8.19 -11.04 11.30
N TYR A 432 -9.25 -10.58 11.95
CA TYR A 432 -9.14 -9.55 13.01
C TYR A 432 -8.48 -10.05 14.30
N HIS A 433 -8.59 -11.33 14.64
CA HIS A 433 -7.97 -11.86 15.87
C HIS A 433 -6.46 -12.13 15.72
N GLU A 434 -5.94 -12.12 14.49
CA GLU A 434 -4.51 -12.26 14.19
C GLU A 434 -3.83 -10.88 14.01
N ASP A 435 -4.62 -9.80 13.93
CA ASP A 435 -4.13 -8.44 13.73
C ASP A 435 -4.06 -7.66 15.03
N VAL A 436 -2.84 -7.32 15.46
CA VAL A 436 -2.61 -6.52 16.67
C VAL A 436 -3.24 -5.12 16.63
N ILE A 437 -3.44 -4.53 15.45
CA ILE A 437 -4.13 -3.23 15.34
C ILE A 437 -5.62 -3.40 15.63
N SER A 438 -6.25 -4.44 15.07
CA SER A 438 -7.64 -4.82 15.34
C SER A 438 -7.85 -5.14 16.82
N VAL A 439 -6.94 -5.92 17.42
CA VAL A 439 -6.97 -6.27 18.85
C VAL A 439 -6.76 -5.04 19.74
N GLY A 440 -5.72 -4.25 19.51
CA GLY A 440 -5.44 -3.04 20.29
C GLY A 440 -6.55 -1.99 20.18
N SER A 441 -7.11 -1.79 18.98
CA SER A 441 -8.23 -0.87 18.78
C SER A 441 -9.52 -1.31 19.45
N PHE A 442 -9.75 -2.62 19.61
CA PHE A 442 -10.86 -3.12 20.42
C PHE A 442 -10.69 -2.73 21.89
N PHE A 443 -9.52 -3.00 22.49
CA PHE A 443 -9.28 -2.65 23.89
C PHE A 443 -9.36 -1.13 24.11
N ALA A 444 -8.82 -0.32 23.19
CA ALA A 444 -8.98 1.13 23.19
C ALA A 444 -10.47 1.52 23.15
N MET A 445 -11.27 0.86 22.30
CA MET A 445 -12.70 1.11 22.23
C MET A 445 -13.43 0.75 23.53
N THR A 446 -13.06 -0.35 24.20
CA THR A 446 -13.62 -0.69 25.53
C THR A 446 -13.27 0.34 26.60
N ALA A 447 -12.14 1.04 26.44
CA ALA A 447 -11.72 2.17 27.26
C ALA A 447 -12.31 3.52 26.82
N ASN A 448 -13.29 3.52 25.89
CA ASN A 448 -13.92 4.72 25.32
C ASN A 448 -12.94 5.64 24.54
N ILE A 449 -11.97 5.03 23.86
CA ILE A 449 -10.98 5.69 23.01
C ILE A 449 -11.18 5.27 21.55
N LEU A 450 -11.53 6.22 20.69
CA LEU A 450 -11.65 5.96 19.25
C LEU A 450 -10.26 5.91 18.61
N THR A 451 -10.01 4.87 17.81
CA THR A 451 -8.81 4.77 16.98
C THR A 451 -9.14 5.15 15.54
N ILE A 452 -8.46 6.17 15.04
CA ILE A 452 -8.53 6.66 13.66
C ILE A 452 -7.31 6.12 12.92
N ALA A 453 -7.53 5.46 11.78
CA ALA A 453 -6.48 4.78 11.04
C ALA A 453 -6.47 5.11 9.55
N ALA A 454 -5.28 5.17 8.95
CA ALA A 454 -5.13 5.41 7.51
C ALA A 454 -5.60 4.19 6.68
N GLY A 455 -6.28 4.44 5.56
CA GLY A 455 -6.90 3.41 4.71
C GLY A 455 -6.04 2.81 3.60
N SER A 456 -4.70 2.88 3.68
CA SER A 456 -3.73 2.44 2.64
C SER A 456 -3.50 3.44 1.50
N ASN A 457 -2.30 3.37 0.90
CA ASN A 457 -1.92 4.06 -0.33
C ASN A 457 -1.74 3.09 -1.52
N ALA A 458 -2.26 1.85 -1.43
CA ALA A 458 -2.15 0.81 -2.45
C ALA A 458 -3.35 0.75 -3.43
N GLY A 459 -4.14 1.82 -3.51
CA GLY A 459 -5.16 1.94 -4.55
C GLY A 459 -4.55 2.12 -5.95
N PRO A 460 -5.35 2.07 -7.04
CA PRO A 460 -6.80 2.11 -7.03
C PRO A 460 -7.48 0.73 -7.02
N SER A 461 -6.73 -0.35 -6.84
CA SER A 461 -7.27 -1.72 -6.87
C SER A 461 -8.32 -1.97 -5.78
N PHE A 462 -9.37 -2.72 -6.08
CA PHE A 462 -10.38 -3.14 -5.11
C PHE A 462 -9.77 -4.05 -4.03
N GLY A 463 -10.23 -3.90 -2.78
CA GLY A 463 -9.72 -4.68 -1.65
C GLY A 463 -8.36 -4.22 -1.12
N SER A 464 -7.80 -3.12 -1.64
CA SER A 464 -6.51 -2.56 -1.19
C SER A 464 -6.57 -1.79 0.13
N VAL A 465 -7.78 -1.53 0.66
CA VAL A 465 -7.98 -0.89 1.97
C VAL A 465 -7.50 -1.80 3.10
N ILE A 466 -6.73 -1.23 4.02
CA ILE A 466 -6.28 -1.88 5.27
C ILE A 466 -6.94 -1.22 6.49
N ASN A 467 -6.63 -1.69 7.69
CA ASN A 467 -7.20 -1.15 8.94
C ASN A 467 -8.74 -1.22 8.91
N SER A 468 -9.29 -2.34 8.45
CA SER A 468 -10.71 -2.49 8.12
C SER A 468 -11.58 -2.96 9.29
N ALA A 469 -11.03 -3.12 10.49
CA ALA A 469 -11.82 -3.55 11.65
C ALA A 469 -12.97 -2.57 11.96
N PRO A 470 -14.13 -3.06 12.41
CA PRO A 470 -15.25 -2.18 12.75
C PRO A 470 -14.97 -1.21 13.91
N SER A 471 -14.05 -1.57 14.82
CA SER A 471 -13.56 -0.75 15.95
C SER A 471 -12.75 0.48 15.52
N LEU A 472 -12.27 0.48 14.28
CA LEU A 472 -11.47 1.56 13.68
C LEU A 472 -12.36 2.51 12.88
N LEU A 473 -12.00 3.79 12.86
CA LEU A 473 -12.40 4.75 11.82
C LEU A 473 -11.32 4.80 10.75
N THR A 474 -11.57 4.18 9.60
CA THR A 474 -10.63 4.09 8.48
C THR A 474 -10.80 5.27 7.53
N VAL A 475 -9.71 6.01 7.30
CA VAL A 475 -9.71 7.26 6.54
C VAL A 475 -9.05 7.07 5.16
N GLY A 476 -9.84 7.28 4.11
CA GLY A 476 -9.34 7.46 2.75
C GLY A 476 -8.85 8.89 2.50
N ALA A 477 -8.05 9.09 1.45
CA ALA A 477 -7.55 10.41 1.09
C ALA A 477 -8.50 11.11 0.11
N SER A 478 -8.54 12.43 0.15
CA SER A 478 -9.13 13.25 -0.91
C SER A 478 -8.21 14.42 -1.25
N LYS A 479 -8.44 15.02 -2.42
CA LYS A 479 -7.96 16.37 -2.69
C LYS A 479 -8.67 17.37 -1.75
N SER A 480 -7.96 18.43 -1.38
CA SER A 480 -8.57 19.54 -0.66
C SER A 480 -9.34 20.45 -1.63
N ASP A 481 -10.15 21.34 -1.08
CA ASP A 481 -10.78 22.45 -1.81
C ASP A 481 -9.77 23.50 -2.30
N LYS A 482 -8.48 23.30 -2.06
CA LYS A 482 -7.38 24.11 -2.57
C LYS A 482 -6.41 23.25 -3.37
N SER A 483 -5.94 23.76 -4.50
CA SER A 483 -4.94 23.07 -5.33
C SER A 483 -3.86 24.04 -5.78
N PHE A 484 -2.66 23.53 -6.01
CA PHE A 484 -1.61 24.29 -6.68
C PHE A 484 -1.77 24.17 -8.19
N VAL A 485 -1.90 25.32 -8.83
CA VAL A 485 -2.01 25.42 -10.29
C VAL A 485 -0.84 26.22 -10.81
N THR A 486 -0.19 25.67 -11.84
CA THR A 486 0.87 26.34 -12.58
C THR A 486 0.36 26.76 -13.94
N THR A 487 0.53 28.03 -14.26
CA THR A 487 0.28 28.55 -15.61
C THR A 487 1.49 28.30 -16.50
N VAL A 488 1.29 27.65 -17.64
CA VAL A 488 2.23 27.57 -18.75
C VAL A 488 1.78 28.57 -19.82
N LYS A 489 2.67 29.47 -20.23
CA LYS A 489 2.41 30.43 -21.31
C LYS A 489 3.15 29.98 -22.57
N ILE A 490 2.46 29.99 -23.71
CA ILE A 490 3.04 29.68 -25.04
C ILE A 490 2.64 30.83 -25.97
N GLY A 491 3.60 31.66 -26.37
CA GLY A 491 3.30 32.91 -27.07
C GLY A 491 2.33 33.82 -26.29
N HIS A 492 1.12 34.05 -26.81
CA HIS A 492 0.07 34.86 -26.17
C HIS A 492 -0.98 34.03 -25.41
N GLU A 493 -0.90 32.70 -25.46
CA GLU A 493 -1.86 31.82 -24.82
C GLU A 493 -1.38 31.34 -23.45
N GLU A 494 -2.33 31.11 -22.55
CA GLU A 494 -2.07 30.68 -21.17
C GLU A 494 -2.87 29.41 -20.87
N PHE A 495 -2.19 28.41 -20.30
CA PHE A 495 -2.76 27.12 -19.93
C PHE A 495 -2.49 26.87 -18.45
N LYS A 496 -3.50 26.43 -17.70
CA LYS A 496 -3.40 26.21 -16.25
C LYS A 496 -3.40 24.71 -15.94
N GLY A 497 -2.25 24.18 -15.56
CA GLY A 497 -2.10 22.76 -15.21
C GLY A 497 -1.88 22.54 -13.72
N SER A 498 -2.04 21.30 -13.27
CA SER A 498 -1.78 20.88 -11.88
C SER A 498 -0.28 20.70 -11.66
N SER A 499 0.30 21.48 -10.74
CA SER A 499 1.72 21.38 -10.36
C SER A 499 2.05 22.26 -9.17
N LEU A 500 3.20 22.00 -8.56
CA LEU A 500 3.87 22.93 -7.67
C LEU A 500 5.21 23.39 -8.26
N THR A 501 5.19 24.50 -8.99
CA THR A 501 6.34 25.22 -9.53
C THR A 501 6.70 26.38 -8.61
N LEU A 502 7.86 26.27 -7.96
CA LEU A 502 8.32 27.27 -6.99
C LEU A 502 8.99 28.48 -7.64
N LEU A 503 9.68 28.24 -8.75
CA LEU A 503 10.45 29.23 -9.51
C LEU A 503 9.89 29.31 -10.93
N GLU A 504 9.54 30.52 -11.36
CA GLU A 504 9.20 30.72 -12.76
C GLU A 504 10.43 30.53 -13.65
N THR A 505 10.21 30.04 -14.86
CA THR A 505 11.25 30.00 -15.89
C THR A 505 11.32 31.35 -16.63
N GLU A 506 12.43 31.60 -17.29
CA GLU A 506 12.44 32.57 -18.39
C GLU A 506 11.62 32.03 -19.58
N TRP A 507 11.45 32.86 -20.62
CA TRP A 507 10.96 32.38 -21.92
C TRP A 507 12.02 31.48 -22.55
N LEU A 508 11.72 30.20 -22.67
CA LEU A 508 12.63 29.15 -23.15
C LEU A 508 12.05 28.47 -24.39
N PRO A 509 12.90 27.95 -25.30
CA PRO A 509 12.44 27.10 -26.38
C PRO A 509 11.57 25.95 -25.87
N LEU A 510 10.44 25.74 -26.54
CA LEU A 510 9.53 24.65 -26.32
C LEU A 510 9.80 23.54 -27.34
N ILE A 511 10.07 22.34 -26.85
CA ILE A 511 10.38 21.17 -27.66
C ILE A 511 9.38 20.07 -27.35
N GLU A 512 8.75 19.51 -28.37
CA GLU A 512 7.91 18.33 -28.18
C GLU A 512 8.76 17.08 -28.09
N PHE A 513 8.49 16.26 -27.07
CA PHE A 513 9.18 15.02 -26.80
C PHE A 513 8.17 13.87 -26.76
N PRO A 514 8.03 13.09 -27.84
CA PRO A 514 7.15 11.94 -27.83
C PRO A 514 7.78 10.85 -26.94
N SER A 515 7.21 10.65 -25.74
CA SER A 515 7.69 9.67 -24.74
C SER A 515 7.85 8.25 -25.34
N ARG A 516 6.97 7.88 -26.28
CA ARG A 516 6.99 6.58 -26.99
C ARG A 516 8.15 6.36 -27.97
N SER A 517 9.05 7.34 -28.17
CA SER A 517 10.11 7.24 -29.19
C SER A 517 11.47 6.71 -28.69
N LEU A 518 11.60 6.40 -27.39
CA LEU A 518 12.86 5.90 -26.81
C LEU A 518 13.04 4.37 -26.89
N GLU A 519 12.04 3.61 -27.32
CA GLU A 519 12.10 2.13 -27.24
C GLU A 519 12.95 1.43 -28.30
N THR A 520 13.45 2.10 -29.36
CA THR A 520 14.05 1.33 -30.50
C THR A 520 15.22 1.92 -31.28
N THR A 521 15.96 2.96 -30.81
CA THR A 521 17.12 3.48 -31.57
C THR A 521 18.42 3.63 -30.76
N ALA A 522 19.54 3.51 -31.47
CA ALA A 522 20.89 3.37 -30.93
C ALA A 522 21.26 4.47 -29.91
N VAL A 523 21.94 4.07 -28.83
CA VAL A 523 22.41 4.90 -27.69
C VAL A 523 23.10 6.21 -28.09
N SER A 524 23.70 6.29 -29.29
CA SER A 524 24.36 7.51 -29.79
C SER A 524 23.41 8.56 -30.40
N GLU A 525 22.29 8.16 -31.00
CA GLU A 525 21.29 9.10 -31.56
C GLU A 525 20.44 9.73 -30.46
N ASN A 526 20.11 8.94 -29.43
CA ASN A 526 19.39 9.42 -28.26
C ASN A 526 20.22 10.42 -27.44
N ARG A 527 21.56 10.30 -27.41
CA ARG A 527 22.43 11.26 -26.71
C ARG A 527 22.35 12.67 -27.33
N LYS A 528 22.44 12.80 -28.66
CA LYS A 528 22.34 14.10 -29.33
C LYS A 528 20.97 14.75 -29.14
N LYS A 529 19.89 13.97 -29.27
CA LYS A 529 18.54 14.46 -28.99
C LYS A 529 18.38 14.91 -27.53
N LEU A 530 18.93 14.18 -26.56
CA LEU A 530 18.89 14.56 -25.14
C LEU A 530 19.71 15.81 -24.83
N GLU A 531 20.84 16.02 -25.51
CA GLU A 531 21.62 17.26 -25.42
C GLU A 531 20.83 18.47 -25.96
N GLU A 532 20.04 18.30 -27.03
CA GLU A 532 19.15 19.35 -27.57
C GLU A 532 18.00 19.72 -26.62
N LEU A 533 17.60 18.82 -25.72
CA LEU A 533 16.54 19.08 -24.73
C LEU A 533 17.07 19.86 -23.52
N GLU A 534 18.38 19.87 -23.24
CA GLU A 534 18.92 20.45 -22.01
C GLU A 534 18.58 21.94 -21.88
N GLY A 535 17.98 22.31 -20.75
CA GLY A 535 17.67 23.70 -20.41
C GLY A 535 16.39 24.26 -21.07
N ASN A 536 15.76 23.51 -21.98
CA ASN A 536 14.53 23.88 -22.68
C ASN A 536 13.28 23.38 -21.94
N ILE A 537 12.10 23.90 -22.32
CA ILE A 537 10.82 23.36 -21.85
C ILE A 537 10.43 22.23 -22.80
N VAL A 538 10.09 21.09 -22.23
CA VAL A 538 9.64 19.93 -22.99
C VAL A 538 8.15 19.69 -22.78
N LEU A 539 7.46 19.34 -23.85
CA LEU A 539 6.09 18.82 -23.85
C LEU A 539 6.16 17.31 -24.00
N CYS A 540 5.63 16.57 -23.04
CA CYS A 540 5.64 15.11 -23.06
C CYS A 540 4.21 14.56 -23.01
N GLU A 541 3.98 13.50 -23.77
CA GLU A 541 2.75 12.69 -23.71
C GLU A 541 3.00 11.42 -22.87
N ASP A 542 2.10 11.12 -21.93
CA ASP A 542 2.12 9.91 -21.11
C ASP A 542 0.71 9.31 -21.04
N GLY A 543 0.47 8.24 -21.79
CA GLY A 543 -0.86 7.66 -21.95
C GLY A 543 -1.87 8.67 -22.53
N ASP A 544 -2.91 9.00 -21.76
CA ASP A 544 -3.96 9.98 -22.09
C ASP A 544 -3.72 11.36 -21.42
N GLU A 545 -2.58 11.55 -20.76
CA GLU A 545 -2.18 12.78 -20.08
C GLU A 545 -0.98 13.44 -20.76
N VAL A 546 -0.83 14.75 -20.51
CA VAL A 546 0.27 15.54 -21.05
C VAL A 546 0.84 16.44 -19.97
N TYR A 547 2.18 16.58 -19.98
CA TYR A 547 2.86 17.47 -19.07
C TYR A 547 3.92 18.35 -19.74
N PHE A 548 4.09 19.54 -19.18
CA PHE A 548 5.21 20.42 -19.48
C PHE A 548 6.23 20.35 -18.37
N ALA A 549 7.51 20.32 -18.71
CA ALA A 549 8.54 20.34 -17.69
C ALA A 549 9.82 21.00 -18.21
N ARG A 550 10.60 21.59 -17.31
CA ARG A 550 11.93 22.11 -17.66
C ARG A 550 12.92 20.96 -17.68
N SER A 551 13.56 20.70 -18.80
CA SER A 551 14.59 19.67 -18.90
C SER A 551 15.88 20.13 -18.21
N TYR A 552 16.34 19.35 -17.22
CA TYR A 552 17.63 19.54 -16.57
C TYR A 552 18.52 18.36 -16.94
N ALA A 553 19.11 18.35 -18.14
CA ALA A 553 20.07 17.30 -18.44
C ALA A 553 21.33 17.50 -17.59
N LYS A 554 21.46 16.78 -16.48
CA LYS A 554 22.73 16.70 -15.76
C LYS A 554 22.92 15.32 -15.15
N ARG A 555 23.75 14.53 -15.84
CA ARG A 555 24.20 13.15 -15.54
C ARG A 555 23.10 12.09 -15.60
N ILE A 556 23.21 11.23 -16.62
CA ILE A 556 22.78 9.83 -16.54
C ILE A 556 23.55 9.21 -15.37
N LEU A 557 22.90 9.10 -14.21
CA LEU A 557 23.32 8.16 -13.19
C LEU A 557 22.76 6.81 -13.64
N TYR A 558 23.61 5.99 -14.24
CA TYR A 558 23.35 4.56 -14.32
C TYR A 558 23.22 4.07 -12.86
N LYS A 559 21.99 3.92 -12.38
CA LYS A 559 21.76 2.99 -11.27
C LYS A 559 22.10 1.63 -11.84
N THR A 560 23.00 0.95 -11.16
CA THR A 560 23.38 -0.45 -11.38
C THR A 560 22.16 -1.30 -11.74
N GLY A 561 22.09 -1.81 -12.98
CA GLY A 561 21.12 -2.85 -13.38
C GLY A 561 20.16 -2.46 -14.51
N ASP A 562 19.51 -1.30 -14.43
CA ASP A 562 18.38 -0.99 -15.32
C ASP A 562 18.77 -0.07 -16.49
N LEU A 563 18.59 -0.56 -17.71
CA LEU A 563 18.86 0.15 -18.97
C LEU A 563 17.68 1.05 -19.40
N GLU A 564 17.09 1.82 -18.50
CA GLU A 564 16.17 2.90 -18.90
C GLU A 564 16.87 4.26 -18.92
N PRO A 565 16.89 4.97 -20.07
CA PRO A 565 17.37 6.34 -20.13
C PRO A 565 16.35 7.30 -19.48
N TYR A 566 16.45 7.50 -18.17
CA TYR A 566 15.68 8.52 -17.47
C TYR A 566 16.30 9.91 -17.69
N ALA A 567 15.66 10.76 -18.50
CA ALA A 567 15.90 12.20 -18.45
C ALA A 567 15.26 12.74 -17.17
N LYS A 568 16.05 13.35 -16.28
CA LYS A 568 15.50 13.98 -15.08
C LYS A 568 14.84 15.30 -15.48
N VAL A 569 13.56 15.23 -15.85
CA VAL A 569 12.77 16.42 -16.13
C VAL A 569 12.42 17.10 -14.80
N GLY A 570 12.38 18.43 -14.81
CA GLY A 570 12.02 19.25 -13.66
C GLY A 570 10.57 19.06 -13.21
N ASN A 571 10.08 19.93 -12.32
CA ASN A 571 8.68 19.92 -11.88
C ASN A 571 7.74 19.88 -13.10
N GLN A 572 6.92 18.83 -13.16
CA GLN A 572 5.99 18.57 -14.26
C GLN A 572 4.67 19.31 -14.02
N VAL A 573 4.14 19.94 -15.06
CA VAL A 573 2.86 20.61 -15.07
C VAL A 573 1.88 19.79 -15.87
N TRP A 574 0.95 19.14 -15.18
CA TRP A 574 0.03 18.16 -15.75
C TRP A 574 -1.27 18.81 -16.20
N PHE A 575 -1.78 18.38 -17.35
CA PHE A 575 -3.01 18.88 -17.96
C PHE A 575 -4.01 17.75 -18.18
N LYS A 576 -5.30 18.04 -17.98
CA LYS A 576 -6.38 17.10 -18.28
C LYS A 576 -6.54 16.94 -19.80
N THR A 577 -7.07 15.79 -20.23
CA THR A 577 -7.29 15.43 -21.65
C THR A 577 -8.11 16.47 -22.45
N GLU A 578 -9.05 17.20 -21.83
CA GLU A 578 -9.79 18.28 -22.50
C GLU A 578 -8.94 19.53 -22.76
N GLU A 579 -8.02 19.85 -21.86
CA GLU A 579 -7.06 20.94 -22.03
C GLU A 579 -5.97 20.55 -23.01
N PHE A 580 -5.59 19.26 -23.05
CA PHE A 580 -4.70 18.71 -24.05
C PHE A 580 -5.18 18.98 -25.48
N LYS A 581 -6.48 18.78 -25.77
CA LYS A 581 -7.01 19.12 -27.10
C LYS A 581 -6.89 20.60 -27.43
N LYS A 582 -7.10 21.50 -26.46
CA LYS A 582 -6.91 22.94 -26.65
C LYS A 582 -5.43 23.30 -26.86
N ILE A 583 -4.54 22.63 -26.14
CA ILE A 583 -3.09 22.74 -26.30
C ILE A 583 -2.72 22.29 -27.73
N GLN A 584 -3.15 21.10 -28.17
CA GLN A 584 -2.93 20.59 -29.53
C GLN A 584 -3.53 21.51 -30.62
N ASP A 585 -4.75 22.02 -30.42
CA ASP A 585 -5.40 22.94 -31.36
C ASP A 585 -4.66 24.29 -31.45
N SER A 586 -4.11 24.77 -30.32
CA SER A 586 -3.24 25.94 -30.27
C SER A 586 -1.95 25.71 -31.07
N PHE A 587 -1.32 24.55 -30.86
CA PHE A 587 -0.15 24.13 -31.63
C PHE A 587 -0.44 24.02 -33.12
N ALA A 588 -1.55 23.40 -33.50
CA ALA A 588 -1.94 23.26 -34.90
C ALA A 588 -2.16 24.62 -35.59
N LYS A 589 -2.67 25.62 -34.86
CA LYS A 589 -2.87 27.00 -35.37
C LYS A 589 -1.57 27.78 -35.56
N MET A 590 -0.48 27.40 -34.88
CA MET A 590 0.83 28.03 -35.04
C MET A 590 1.60 27.54 -36.29
N GLY A 591 1.01 26.61 -37.06
CA GLY A 591 1.46 26.17 -38.39
C GLY A 591 2.04 24.75 -38.39
N ASP A 592 1.53 23.91 -39.31
CA ASP A 592 1.83 22.49 -39.56
C ASP A 592 2.98 21.87 -38.75
N GLY A 593 2.59 20.97 -37.83
CA GLY A 593 3.40 19.88 -37.29
C GLY A 593 4.76 20.26 -36.74
N ILE A 594 4.85 20.36 -35.41
CA ILE A 594 5.99 19.93 -34.58
C ILE A 594 7.33 19.99 -35.32
N VAL A 595 8.09 21.07 -35.09
CA VAL A 595 9.45 21.19 -35.59
C VAL A 595 10.29 20.07 -34.98
N ALA A 596 10.46 18.99 -35.74
CA ALA A 596 11.71 18.23 -35.76
C ALA A 596 12.85 19.25 -35.88
N SER A 597 13.89 19.11 -35.07
CA SER A 597 15.00 20.06 -34.96
C SER A 597 15.38 20.70 -36.31
N GLY A 598 15.31 22.04 -36.41
CA GLY A 598 15.81 22.77 -37.59
C GLY A 598 14.98 23.91 -38.23
N LYS A 599 14.10 24.65 -37.53
CA LYS A 599 13.59 25.96 -38.02
C LYS A 599 14.37 27.15 -37.42
N ASP A 600 14.45 28.25 -38.17
CA ASP A 600 15.18 29.48 -37.82
C ASP A 600 14.59 30.30 -36.64
N THR A 601 13.43 29.93 -36.08
CA THR A 601 12.83 30.62 -34.92
C THR A 601 12.10 29.64 -33.99
N PRO A 602 12.54 29.47 -32.72
CA PRO A 602 11.92 28.53 -31.78
C PRO A 602 10.60 29.09 -31.21
N ILE A 603 9.60 28.23 -31.01
CA ILE A 603 8.42 28.55 -30.18
C ILE A 603 8.91 28.69 -28.74
N LEU A 604 8.55 29.78 -28.07
CA LEU A 604 8.94 30.03 -26.69
C LEU A 604 7.78 29.74 -25.74
N ALA A 605 8.10 29.12 -24.62
CA ALA A 605 7.19 28.92 -23.49
C ALA A 605 7.77 29.46 -22.19
N LYS A 606 6.89 29.74 -21.23
CA LYS A 606 7.24 30.10 -19.86
C LYS A 606 6.40 29.29 -18.89
N ILE A 607 7.05 28.57 -17.97
CA ILE A 607 6.37 27.96 -16.83
C ILE A 607 6.35 29.00 -15.70
N CYS A 608 5.17 29.46 -15.33
CA CYS A 608 5.00 30.45 -14.28
C CYS A 608 5.14 29.80 -12.89
N ARG A 609 5.31 30.65 -11.89
CA ARG A 609 5.20 30.25 -10.49
C ARG A 609 3.78 29.75 -10.21
N SER A 610 3.62 28.69 -9.40
CA SER A 610 2.29 28.21 -9.01
C SER A 610 1.55 29.22 -8.16
N GLU A 611 0.25 29.24 -8.38
CA GLU A 611 -0.73 29.92 -7.55
C GLU A 611 -1.56 28.87 -6.81
N ARG A 612 -1.90 29.16 -5.56
CA ARG A 612 -2.88 28.35 -4.84
C ARG A 612 -4.26 28.90 -5.18
N ILE A 613 -5.09 28.06 -5.79
CA ILE A 613 -6.45 28.43 -6.15
C ILE A 613 -7.45 27.68 -5.27
N ASP A 614 -8.58 28.33 -5.00
CA ASP A 614 -9.76 27.66 -4.45
C ASP A 614 -10.41 26.86 -5.57
N ASN A 615 -10.49 25.55 -5.37
CA ASN A 615 -11.08 24.56 -6.24
C ASN A 615 -12.19 23.82 -5.49
N SER A 616 -13.15 24.60 -4.97
CA SER A 616 -14.29 24.12 -4.15
C SER A 616 -15.19 23.10 -4.86
N ASP A 617 -14.97 22.88 -6.16
CA ASP A 617 -15.77 21.99 -6.99
C ASP A 617 -15.13 20.59 -7.18
N MET A 618 -13.95 20.32 -6.60
CA MET A 618 -13.16 19.11 -6.87
C MET A 618 -13.03 18.16 -5.65
N LEU A 619 -14.14 17.54 -5.24
CA LEU A 619 -14.12 16.43 -4.28
C LEU A 619 -13.69 15.13 -4.96
N ILE A 620 -12.38 14.87 -5.00
CA ILE A 620 -11.80 13.72 -5.72
C ILE A 620 -11.00 12.85 -4.77
N VAL A 621 -11.21 11.53 -4.88
CA VAL A 621 -10.38 10.53 -4.22
C VAL A 621 -9.22 10.17 -5.17
N PRO A 622 -7.95 10.38 -4.78
CA PRO A 622 -6.80 10.08 -5.64
C PRO A 622 -6.65 8.57 -5.84
N ASP A 623 -5.98 8.15 -6.92
CA ASP A 623 -5.87 6.74 -7.28
C ASP A 623 -5.16 5.91 -6.23
N PHE A 624 -4.10 6.45 -5.62
CA PHE A 624 -3.37 5.75 -4.55
C PHE A 624 -4.25 5.43 -3.33
N SER A 625 -5.36 6.14 -3.07
CA SER A 625 -6.15 5.90 -1.86
C SER A 625 -6.75 4.49 -1.91
N GLY A 626 -6.50 3.70 -0.87
CA GLY A 626 -7.00 2.32 -0.78
C GLY A 626 -8.52 2.23 -0.98
N ARG A 627 -8.96 1.17 -1.66
CA ARG A 627 -10.37 0.93 -1.99
C ARG A 627 -10.90 -0.27 -1.21
N GLY A 628 -12.18 -0.20 -0.84
CA GLY A 628 -12.96 -1.37 -0.46
C GLY A 628 -13.08 -2.39 -1.61
N PRO A 629 -13.79 -3.50 -1.40
CA PRO A 629 -14.53 -3.85 -0.19
C PRO A 629 -13.60 -4.21 0.99
N ASN A 630 -14.17 -4.31 2.18
CA ASN A 630 -13.51 -5.00 3.29
C ASN A 630 -13.52 -6.51 3.00
N LEU A 631 -12.34 -7.13 3.00
CA LEU A 631 -12.17 -8.55 2.64
C LEU A 631 -12.53 -9.52 3.76
N ILE A 632 -12.76 -9.04 5.00
CA ILE A 632 -13.02 -9.88 6.18
C ILE A 632 -14.51 -9.89 6.54
N MET A 633 -15.17 -8.74 6.44
CA MET A 633 -16.54 -8.56 6.90
C MET A 633 -17.32 -7.66 5.93
N ASP A 634 -18.61 -7.95 5.73
CA ASP A 634 -19.54 -7.18 4.88
C ASP A 634 -19.89 -5.80 5.48
N ILE A 635 -18.88 -4.95 5.66
CA ILE A 635 -19.00 -3.56 6.08
C ILE A 635 -18.28 -2.67 5.08
N LEU A 636 -18.84 -1.49 4.82
CA LEU A 636 -18.27 -0.55 3.86
C LEU A 636 -16.93 0.02 4.37
N LYS A 637 -15.89 -0.02 3.53
CA LYS A 637 -14.60 0.63 3.79
C LYS A 637 -14.07 1.35 2.53
N PRO A 638 -13.27 2.44 2.65
CA PRO A 638 -12.97 3.15 3.91
C PRO A 638 -14.26 3.73 4.54
N ASP A 639 -14.20 4.18 5.80
CA ASP A 639 -15.41 4.72 6.44
C ASP A 639 -15.77 6.09 5.83
N LEU A 640 -14.78 6.97 5.63
CA LEU A 640 -14.90 8.28 5.00
C LEU A 640 -13.58 8.73 4.35
N CYS A 641 -13.62 9.79 3.55
CA CYS A 641 -12.44 10.48 3.03
C CYS A 641 -12.22 11.84 3.68
N ALA A 642 -10.95 12.23 3.82
CA ALA A 642 -10.54 13.56 4.25
C ALA A 642 -9.33 14.07 3.43
N PRO A 643 -9.07 15.39 3.41
CA PRO A 643 -7.94 15.95 2.67
C PRO A 643 -6.62 15.30 3.06
N GLY A 644 -5.96 14.66 2.10
CA GLY A 644 -4.67 13.97 2.26
C GLY A 644 -3.74 14.14 1.07
N VAL A 645 -4.08 15.02 0.12
CA VAL A 645 -3.28 15.33 -1.06
C VAL A 645 -2.79 16.77 -0.95
N GLU A 646 -1.51 16.96 -1.23
CA GLU A 646 -0.86 18.27 -1.24
C GLU A 646 -0.92 19.01 0.11
N ILE A 647 -0.81 18.27 1.21
CA ILE A 647 -0.90 18.83 2.57
C ILE A 647 0.42 19.53 2.94
N PRO A 648 0.39 20.83 3.29
CA PRO A 648 1.57 21.51 3.83
C PRO A 648 1.93 20.95 5.21
N VAL A 649 3.18 20.53 5.37
CA VAL A 649 3.70 19.93 6.60
C VAL A 649 5.06 20.54 6.95
N PRO A 650 5.46 20.58 8.23
CA PRO A 650 6.75 21.16 8.63
C PRO A 650 7.95 20.45 7.97
N CYS A 651 9.02 21.21 7.75
CA CYS A 651 10.33 20.71 7.39
C CYS A 651 11.44 21.50 8.09
N ILE A 652 12.59 20.85 8.33
CA ILE A 652 13.71 21.36 9.14
C ILE A 652 14.06 22.83 8.83
N ARG A 653 14.13 23.66 9.89
CA ARG A 653 14.46 25.12 9.90
C ARG A 653 13.44 26.01 9.17
N ASP A 654 12.37 26.37 9.88
CA ASP A 654 11.34 27.38 9.54
C ASP A 654 10.69 27.22 8.14
N GLY A 655 10.69 26.00 7.61
CA GLY A 655 10.14 25.68 6.30
C GLY A 655 8.92 24.77 6.41
N CYS A 656 8.10 24.78 5.36
CA CYS A 656 7.13 23.72 5.09
C CYS A 656 7.48 23.00 3.78
N THR A 657 7.09 21.75 3.67
CA THR A 657 7.05 21.00 2.41
C THR A 657 5.62 20.52 2.15
N ILE A 658 5.38 19.87 1.02
CA ILE A 658 4.12 19.20 0.73
C ILE A 658 4.26 17.70 0.99
N SER A 659 3.20 17.07 1.50
CA SER A 659 3.11 15.61 1.62
C SER A 659 1.71 15.11 1.25
N THR A 660 1.65 13.89 0.72
CA THR A 660 0.44 13.27 0.15
C THR A 660 0.34 11.81 0.61
N GLY A 661 -0.87 11.38 0.99
CA GLY A 661 -1.14 10.04 1.51
C GLY A 661 -2.35 9.99 2.45
N THR A 662 -2.94 8.80 2.61
CA THR A 662 -3.95 8.54 3.66
C THR A 662 -3.40 8.77 5.05
N SER A 663 -2.10 8.59 5.25
CA SER A 663 -1.37 8.95 6.46
C SER A 663 -1.48 10.42 6.86
N PHE A 664 -1.73 11.33 5.93
CA PHE A 664 -1.91 12.75 6.20
C PHE A 664 -3.40 13.17 6.28
N ALA A 665 -4.31 12.36 5.73
CA ALA A 665 -5.75 12.49 5.95
C ALA A 665 -6.16 12.03 7.36
N CYS A 666 -5.57 10.93 7.83
CA CYS A 666 -5.81 10.34 9.16
C CYS A 666 -5.69 11.35 10.33
N PRO A 667 -4.56 12.07 10.52
CA PRO A 667 -4.40 13.02 11.62
C PRO A 667 -5.36 14.21 11.55
N LEU A 668 -5.80 14.60 10.35
CA LEU A 668 -6.81 15.64 10.17
C LEU A 668 -8.13 15.20 10.83
N VAL A 669 -8.56 13.97 10.54
CA VAL A 669 -9.77 13.37 11.16
C VAL A 669 -9.58 13.15 12.65
N ALA A 670 -8.42 12.69 13.10
CA ALA A 670 -8.13 12.48 14.53
C ALA A 670 -8.28 13.77 15.34
N GLY A 671 -7.72 14.89 14.87
CA GLY A 671 -7.90 16.19 15.53
C GLY A 671 -9.37 16.62 15.59
N LYS A 672 -10.14 16.43 14.51
CA LYS A 672 -11.59 16.75 14.52
C LYS A 672 -12.38 15.84 15.45
N ALA A 673 -12.04 14.55 15.51
CA ALA A 673 -12.65 13.58 16.41
C ALA A 673 -12.43 13.96 17.88
N ALA A 674 -11.22 14.41 18.24
CA ALA A 674 -10.92 14.88 19.59
C ALA A 674 -11.79 16.08 20.00
N ILE A 675 -12.00 17.03 19.08
CA ILE A 675 -12.87 18.19 19.33
C ILE A 675 -14.33 17.76 19.49
N ILE A 676 -14.82 16.85 18.63
CA ILE A 676 -16.19 16.33 18.72
C ILE A 676 -16.43 15.61 20.05
N LYS A 677 -15.49 14.76 20.48
CA LYS A 677 -15.54 14.08 21.77
C LYS A 677 -15.74 15.08 22.91
N HIS A 678 -14.90 16.12 22.95
CA HIS A 678 -14.97 17.16 23.95
C HIS A 678 -16.33 17.89 23.94
N GLU A 679 -16.82 18.30 22.77
CA GLU A 679 -18.12 18.97 22.65
C GLU A 679 -19.28 18.07 23.11
N PHE A 680 -19.21 16.78 22.84
CA PHE A 680 -20.22 15.80 23.28
C PHE A 680 -20.19 15.60 24.79
N GLU A 681 -19.00 15.51 25.40
CA GLU A 681 -18.84 15.44 26.86
C GLU A 681 -19.40 16.69 27.54
N LYS A 682 -19.10 17.88 26.99
CA LYS A 682 -19.62 19.15 27.48
C LYS A 682 -21.15 19.23 27.40
N LYS A 683 -21.76 18.63 26.37
CA LYS A 683 -23.22 18.49 26.25
C LYS A 683 -23.81 17.45 27.22
N GLY A 684 -22.99 16.57 27.81
CA GLY A 684 -23.45 15.46 28.67
C GLY A 684 -23.92 14.23 27.88
N VAL A 685 -23.46 14.06 26.63
CA VAL A 685 -23.74 12.88 25.83
C VAL A 685 -23.07 11.67 26.49
N LYS A 686 -23.81 10.58 26.65
CA LYS A 686 -23.28 9.27 27.06
C LYS A 686 -22.51 8.68 25.88
N LEU A 687 -21.22 8.98 25.82
CA LEU A 687 -20.33 8.63 24.73
C LEU A 687 -20.01 7.14 24.66
N CYS A 688 -19.91 6.67 23.41
CA CYS A 688 -19.02 5.58 23.03
C CYS A 688 -18.12 6.05 21.86
N PRO A 689 -17.05 5.31 21.53
CA PRO A 689 -16.21 5.64 20.38
C PRO A 689 -16.98 5.68 19.05
N ALA A 690 -17.98 4.80 18.90
CA ALA A 690 -18.80 4.77 17.70
C ALA A 690 -19.72 6.00 17.55
N SER A 691 -20.08 6.70 18.64
CA SER A 691 -20.86 7.95 18.55
C SER A 691 -20.08 9.03 17.80
N ILE A 692 -18.79 9.17 18.07
CA ILE A 692 -17.89 10.14 17.41
C ILE A 692 -17.69 9.73 15.94
N LYS A 693 -17.44 8.44 15.70
CA LYS A 693 -17.35 7.88 14.34
C LYS A 693 -18.62 8.14 13.54
N SER A 694 -19.79 7.92 14.14
CA SER A 694 -21.09 8.17 13.51
C SER A 694 -21.31 9.64 13.18
N ALA A 695 -20.97 10.55 14.10
CA ALA A 695 -21.09 11.98 13.85
C ALA A 695 -20.30 12.41 12.61
N LEU A 696 -19.06 11.92 12.48
CA LEU A 696 -18.21 12.18 11.31
C LEU A 696 -18.75 11.57 10.01
N MET A 697 -19.31 10.36 10.06
CA MET A 697 -19.78 9.63 8.88
C MET A 697 -21.12 10.16 8.35
N THR A 698 -22.08 10.38 9.23
CA THR A 698 -23.47 10.73 8.86
C THR A 698 -23.64 12.16 8.33
N THR A 699 -22.66 13.02 8.58
CA THR A 699 -22.67 14.43 8.17
C THR A 699 -21.78 14.74 6.98
N THR A 700 -21.17 13.72 6.36
CA THR A 700 -20.30 13.89 5.19
C THR A 700 -20.99 14.55 4.00
N VAL A 701 -20.20 15.23 3.16
CA VAL A 701 -20.62 15.64 1.82
C VAL A 701 -20.48 14.44 0.88
N GLN A 702 -21.54 14.15 0.14
CA GLN A 702 -21.64 12.90 -0.63
C GLN A 702 -21.84 13.13 -2.13
N GLU A 703 -22.04 14.39 -2.56
CA GLU A 703 -22.32 14.75 -3.96
C GLU A 703 -21.05 15.16 -4.72
N LEU A 704 -20.85 14.53 -5.88
CA LEU A 704 -19.93 14.99 -6.93
C LEU A 704 -20.72 15.93 -7.84
N LYS A 705 -20.27 17.18 -8.03
CA LYS A 705 -21.00 18.20 -8.81
C LYS A 705 -21.06 17.94 -10.34
N ASN A 706 -20.52 16.84 -10.85
CA ASN A 706 -20.84 16.30 -12.18
C ASN A 706 -21.71 15.03 -12.08
N PRO A 707 -23.02 15.15 -11.77
CA PRO A 707 -23.94 14.01 -11.79
C PRO A 707 -24.08 13.39 -13.18
N GLN A 708 -23.75 14.12 -14.26
CA GLN A 708 -24.08 13.71 -15.62
C GLN A 708 -23.25 12.53 -16.16
N GLU A 709 -22.10 12.21 -15.55
CA GLU A 709 -21.25 11.09 -15.99
C GLU A 709 -21.40 9.81 -15.14
N VAL A 710 -22.21 9.82 -14.06
CA VAL A 710 -22.41 8.66 -13.14
C VAL A 710 -23.88 8.21 -13.12
N ASN A 711 -24.62 8.47 -14.19
CA ASN A 711 -26.09 8.48 -14.14
C ASN A 711 -26.74 7.09 -14.05
N GLY A 712 -27.18 6.78 -12.82
CA GLY A 712 -28.14 5.73 -12.46
C GLY A 712 -27.80 5.10 -11.11
N PRO A 713 -28.77 4.81 -10.21
CA PRO A 713 -28.46 4.21 -8.91
C PRO A 713 -27.89 2.79 -8.99
N PHE A 714 -27.88 2.20 -10.20
CA PHE A 714 -27.32 0.88 -10.51
C PHE A 714 -25.99 0.95 -11.28
N SER A 715 -25.37 2.13 -11.38
CA SER A 715 -24.10 2.27 -12.09
C SER A 715 -22.98 1.59 -11.31
N PHE A 716 -22.14 0.85 -12.03
CA PHE A 716 -20.93 0.26 -11.46
C PHE A 716 -20.04 1.34 -10.85
N ASP A 717 -20.03 2.54 -11.44
CA ASP A 717 -19.28 3.70 -10.95
C ASP A 717 -19.77 4.22 -9.59
N ARG A 718 -21.06 4.10 -9.24
CA ARG A 718 -21.53 4.40 -7.87
C ARG A 718 -20.98 3.40 -6.85
N LEU A 719 -20.87 2.12 -7.20
CA LEU A 719 -20.24 1.11 -6.34
C LEU A 719 -18.75 1.39 -6.18
N LYS A 720 -18.04 1.67 -7.28
CA LYS A 720 -16.62 2.09 -7.23
C LYS A 720 -16.44 3.31 -6.35
N SER A 721 -17.31 4.31 -6.51
CA SER A 721 -17.31 5.53 -5.70
C SER A 721 -17.53 5.22 -4.23
N ALA A 722 -18.47 4.33 -3.87
CA ALA A 722 -18.71 3.94 -2.48
C ALA A 722 -17.47 3.25 -1.87
N PHE A 723 -16.83 2.32 -2.58
CA PHE A 723 -15.59 1.68 -2.13
C PHE A 723 -14.37 2.61 -2.15
N ALA A 724 -14.45 3.74 -2.86
CA ALA A 724 -13.42 4.77 -2.89
C ALA A 724 -13.53 5.73 -1.70
N ARG A 725 -14.73 6.26 -1.44
CA ARG A 725 -14.95 7.38 -0.51
C ARG A 725 -15.64 6.99 0.80
N GLY A 726 -16.06 5.73 0.94
CA GLY A 726 -16.94 5.32 2.01
C GLY A 726 -18.27 6.06 1.96
N VAL A 727 -18.68 6.61 3.10
CA VAL A 727 -19.90 7.41 3.20
C VAL A 727 -19.79 8.78 2.52
N GLY A 728 -18.57 9.33 2.35
CA GLY A 728 -18.36 10.65 1.74
C GLY A 728 -17.11 11.38 2.23
N PHE A 729 -17.05 12.68 1.92
CA PHE A 729 -15.99 13.58 2.30
C PHE A 729 -16.34 14.29 3.61
N MET A 730 -15.41 14.33 4.57
CA MET A 730 -15.65 14.87 5.90
C MET A 730 -16.11 16.34 5.88
N ASP A 731 -17.21 16.64 6.57
CA ASP A 731 -17.68 18.00 6.87
C ASP A 731 -17.72 18.20 8.38
N PHE A 732 -16.69 18.86 8.90
CA PHE A 732 -16.56 19.11 10.33
C PHE A 732 -17.62 20.07 10.88
N THR A 733 -18.11 21.01 10.06
CA THR A 733 -19.08 22.02 10.51
C THR A 733 -20.37 21.34 10.95
N LYS A 734 -20.80 20.34 10.18
CA LYS A 734 -21.98 19.53 10.51
C LYS A 734 -21.69 18.45 11.55
N ALA A 735 -20.48 17.86 11.55
CA ALA A 735 -20.15 16.75 12.47
C ALA A 735 -20.14 17.14 13.97
N LYS A 736 -19.98 18.43 14.30
CA LYS A 736 -20.11 18.93 15.69
C LYS A 736 -21.53 18.85 16.23
N ASP A 737 -22.51 18.89 15.34
CA ASP A 737 -23.93 18.92 15.67
C ASP A 737 -24.71 18.01 14.72
N PRO A 738 -24.52 16.68 14.83
CA PRO A 738 -25.12 15.75 13.88
C PRO A 738 -26.62 15.49 14.15
N GLY A 739 -27.14 15.93 15.30
CA GLY A 739 -28.51 15.62 15.77
C GLY A 739 -28.64 14.19 16.30
N LEU A 740 -28.41 13.18 15.45
CA LEU A 740 -28.44 11.76 15.84
C LEU A 740 -27.11 11.07 15.55
N VAL A 741 -26.81 10.03 16.34
CA VAL A 741 -25.66 9.14 16.14
C VAL A 741 -26.06 7.68 16.25
N TYR A 742 -25.38 6.82 15.49
CA TYR A 742 -25.37 5.37 15.67
C TYR A 742 -24.35 5.02 16.75
N ASP A 743 -24.82 4.39 17.82
CA ASP A 743 -23.99 4.04 18.98
C ASP A 743 -23.70 2.53 18.99
N CYS A 744 -22.44 2.15 19.14
CA CYS A 744 -22.02 0.76 19.20
C CYS A 744 -21.00 0.59 20.32
N GLY A 745 -21.37 -0.20 21.34
CA GLY A 745 -20.48 -0.55 22.45
C GLY A 745 -19.67 -1.83 22.20
N GLU A 746 -18.85 -2.19 23.20
CA GLU A 746 -18.07 -3.44 23.28
C GLU A 746 -18.92 -4.66 22.89
N ASP A 747 -20.14 -4.73 23.42
CA ASP A 747 -20.97 -5.92 23.30
C ASP A 747 -21.35 -6.24 21.87
N ALA A 748 -21.80 -5.24 21.12
CA ALA A 748 -22.19 -5.42 19.72
C ALA A 748 -20.97 -5.77 18.85
N PHE A 749 -19.81 -5.18 19.11
CA PHE A 749 -18.59 -5.52 18.38
C PHE A 749 -18.16 -6.96 18.66
N ALA A 750 -18.04 -7.35 19.93
CA ALA A 750 -17.67 -8.72 20.33
C ALA A 750 -18.66 -9.75 19.76
N SER A 751 -19.96 -9.48 19.86
CA SER A 751 -21.02 -10.29 19.23
C SER A 751 -20.84 -10.43 17.71
N SER A 752 -20.40 -9.38 17.02
CA SER A 752 -20.15 -9.42 15.56
C SER A 752 -18.91 -10.25 15.20
N LEU A 753 -17.87 -10.21 16.04
CA LEU A 753 -16.68 -11.05 15.87
C LEU A 753 -17.02 -12.53 16.08
N LEU A 754 -17.76 -12.84 17.15
CA LEU A 754 -18.22 -14.21 17.42
C LEU A 754 -19.11 -14.75 16.29
N GLY A 755 -19.88 -13.88 15.64
CA GLY A 755 -20.70 -14.23 14.47
C GLY A 755 -19.94 -14.64 13.21
N GLN A 756 -18.61 -14.49 13.18
CA GLN A 756 -17.75 -14.98 12.09
C GLN A 756 -17.40 -16.47 12.24
N GLY A 757 -17.73 -17.11 13.36
CA GLY A 757 -17.55 -18.56 13.56
C GLY A 757 -16.27 -18.98 14.29
N TYR A 758 -15.47 -18.04 14.81
CA TYR A 758 -14.21 -18.30 15.52
C TYR A 758 -14.36 -18.15 17.04
N ASP A 759 -15.15 -19.01 17.70
CA ASP A 759 -15.57 -18.78 19.09
C ASP A 759 -14.40 -18.90 20.11
N LYS A 760 -13.52 -19.90 20.00
CA LYS A 760 -12.46 -20.14 21.01
C LYS A 760 -11.33 -19.12 20.93
N GLU A 761 -10.81 -18.89 19.73
CA GLU A 761 -9.67 -17.99 19.49
C GLU A 761 -10.06 -16.53 19.76
N VAL A 762 -11.24 -16.09 19.30
CA VAL A 762 -11.74 -14.74 19.54
C VAL A 762 -11.95 -14.50 21.04
N ARG A 763 -12.58 -15.44 21.76
CA ARG A 763 -12.76 -15.28 23.21
C ARG A 763 -11.44 -15.15 23.96
N SER A 764 -10.44 -15.94 23.58
CA SER A 764 -9.11 -15.92 24.17
C SER A 764 -8.40 -14.58 23.91
N VAL A 765 -8.29 -14.17 22.66
CA VAL A 765 -7.54 -12.97 22.25
C VAL A 765 -8.19 -11.69 22.76
N TYR A 766 -9.52 -11.58 22.64
CA TYR A 766 -10.28 -10.39 23.04
C TYR A 766 -10.69 -10.41 24.51
N GLN A 767 -10.26 -11.42 25.28
CA GLN A 767 -10.56 -11.59 26.72
C GLN A 767 -12.06 -11.45 27.03
N LEU A 768 -12.91 -12.01 26.17
CA LEU A 768 -14.36 -11.86 26.29
C LEU A 768 -14.85 -12.58 27.54
N LYS A 769 -15.67 -11.88 28.34
CA LYS A 769 -16.27 -12.45 29.57
C LYS A 769 -17.07 -13.72 29.26
N ASP A 770 -17.07 -14.66 30.21
CA ASP A 770 -17.93 -15.86 30.19
C ASP A 770 -19.39 -15.48 30.46
N LYS A 771 -20.02 -14.88 29.44
CA LYS A 771 -21.47 -14.65 29.37
C LYS A 771 -22.05 -15.31 28.13
N ALA A 772 -23.37 -15.48 28.13
CA ALA A 772 -24.10 -15.83 26.92
C ALA A 772 -24.06 -14.64 25.96
N TRP A 773 -23.29 -14.76 24.90
CA TRP A 773 -23.17 -13.74 23.87
C TRP A 773 -24.26 -13.96 22.81
N GLU A 774 -25.01 -12.90 22.50
CA GLU A 774 -25.91 -12.92 21.35
C GLU A 774 -25.08 -12.85 20.08
N ILE A 775 -25.16 -13.86 19.21
CA ILE A 775 -24.44 -13.83 17.94
C ILE A 775 -25.17 -12.86 17.01
N ILE A 776 -24.55 -11.72 16.70
CA ILE A 776 -25.06 -10.79 15.70
C ILE A 776 -24.34 -11.01 14.38
N LYS A 777 -25.06 -10.84 13.28
CA LYS A 777 -24.47 -10.88 11.95
C LYS A 777 -23.74 -9.58 11.67
N PRO A 778 -22.71 -9.58 10.80
CA PRO A 778 -22.00 -8.37 10.38
C PRO A 778 -22.90 -7.18 10.02
N TRP A 779 -23.99 -7.45 9.27
CA TRP A 779 -24.93 -6.42 8.86
C TRP A 779 -25.79 -5.85 10.00
N ASP A 780 -25.89 -6.52 11.16
CA ASP A 780 -26.61 -6.02 12.34
C ASP A 780 -25.74 -5.14 13.25
N LEU A 781 -24.44 -4.99 12.97
CA LEU A 781 -23.59 -4.04 13.67
C LEU A 781 -24.15 -2.62 13.52
N ASN A 782 -24.31 -1.89 14.63
CA ASN A 782 -24.94 -0.56 14.65
C ASN A 782 -24.03 0.54 14.07
N SER A 783 -23.78 0.45 12.76
CA SER A 783 -22.93 1.34 11.97
C SER A 783 -23.78 2.23 11.05
N PRO A 784 -23.36 3.48 10.76
CA PRO A 784 -24.05 4.43 9.89
C PRO A 784 -23.97 4.10 8.38
N SER A 785 -23.59 2.87 8.01
CA SER A 785 -23.59 2.37 6.64
C SER A 785 -24.19 0.98 6.57
N PHE A 786 -24.87 0.66 5.47
CA PHE A 786 -25.46 -0.64 5.22
C PHE A 786 -24.81 -1.26 3.98
N MET A 787 -24.25 -2.46 4.15
CA MET A 787 -23.76 -3.27 3.05
C MET A 787 -24.56 -4.58 3.03
N VAL A 788 -25.31 -4.78 1.96
CA VAL A 788 -26.19 -5.94 1.77
C VAL A 788 -25.63 -6.77 0.62
N VAL A 789 -25.04 -7.91 0.95
CA VAL A 789 -24.47 -8.83 -0.03
C VAL A 789 -25.48 -9.92 -0.35
N ILE A 790 -25.90 -10.00 -1.61
CA ILE A 790 -26.85 -10.99 -2.09
C ILE A 790 -26.07 -12.29 -2.38
N PRO A 791 -26.40 -13.42 -1.73
CA PRO A 791 -25.71 -14.69 -1.94
C PRO A 791 -25.88 -15.22 -3.36
N LYS A 792 -24.88 -15.96 -3.84
CA LYS A 792 -24.87 -16.53 -5.20
C LYS A 792 -26.11 -17.37 -5.49
N GLY A 793 -26.67 -17.21 -6.68
CA GLY A 793 -27.84 -17.99 -7.12
C GLY A 793 -29.17 -17.65 -6.43
N SER A 794 -29.22 -16.64 -5.56
CA SER A 794 -30.46 -16.20 -4.92
C SER A 794 -31.42 -15.60 -5.95
N THR A 795 -32.68 -16.07 -5.96
CA THR A 795 -33.74 -15.55 -6.86
C THR A 795 -34.64 -14.53 -6.17
N ASN A 796 -35.00 -14.80 -4.91
CA ASN A 796 -35.67 -13.87 -4.02
C ASN A 796 -34.86 -13.82 -2.72
N TYR A 797 -34.47 -12.62 -2.29
CA TYR A 797 -33.67 -12.42 -1.08
C TYR A 797 -34.38 -11.40 -0.19
N SER A 798 -34.49 -11.72 1.10
CA SER A 798 -35.07 -10.83 2.10
C SER A 798 -34.12 -10.72 3.28
N LEU A 799 -33.91 -9.49 3.74
CA LEU A 799 -33.07 -9.21 4.90
C LEU A 799 -33.78 -8.16 5.77
N ARG A 800 -33.73 -8.34 7.08
CA ARG A 800 -34.16 -7.33 8.07
C ARG A 800 -32.92 -6.91 8.84
N VAL A 801 -32.66 -5.60 8.88
CA VAL A 801 -31.50 -5.03 9.55
C VAL A 801 -31.97 -3.97 10.53
N SER A 802 -31.66 -4.15 11.81
CA SER A 802 -32.07 -3.19 12.85
C SER A 802 -30.92 -2.27 13.25
N ARG A 803 -31.27 -1.03 13.60
CA ARG A 803 -30.32 0.01 14.06
C ARG A 803 -30.94 0.80 15.20
N THR A 804 -30.08 1.29 16.08
CA THR A 804 -30.47 2.18 17.17
C THR A 804 -29.81 3.54 16.96
N LEU A 805 -30.61 4.59 16.95
CA LEU A 805 -30.16 5.98 16.92
C LEU A 805 -30.24 6.56 18.32
N LYS A 806 -29.25 7.37 18.69
CA LYS A 806 -29.20 8.14 19.93
C LYS A 806 -29.27 9.63 19.60
N ASN A 807 -30.11 10.35 20.30
CA ASN A 807 -30.18 11.81 20.21
C ASN A 807 -29.05 12.47 21.01
N VAL A 808 -28.28 13.35 20.35
CA VAL A 808 -27.20 14.14 20.99
C VAL A 808 -27.63 15.56 21.33
N ASP A 809 -28.88 15.93 21.03
CA ASP A 809 -29.45 17.24 21.36
C ASP A 809 -30.23 17.22 22.66
N THR A 810 -30.25 18.38 23.33
CA THR A 810 -30.96 18.55 24.60
C THR A 810 -32.47 18.66 24.46
N SER A 811 -32.96 19.09 23.29
CA SER A 811 -34.38 19.21 22.99
C SER A 811 -35.00 17.89 22.54
N ASN A 812 -36.30 17.75 22.80
CA ASN A 812 -37.09 16.73 22.14
C ASN A 812 -37.18 17.00 20.63
N CYS A 813 -37.25 15.95 19.83
CA CYS A 813 -37.28 16.09 18.38
C CYS A 813 -37.92 14.87 17.71
N ASP A 814 -38.52 15.12 16.55
CA ASP A 814 -39.07 14.11 15.66
C ASP A 814 -38.24 14.05 14.39
N TYR A 815 -37.91 12.84 13.96
CA TYR A 815 -37.26 12.60 12.67
C TYR A 815 -38.16 11.76 11.76
N GLU A 816 -38.17 12.10 10.49
CA GLU A 816 -38.82 11.32 9.43
C GLU A 816 -37.76 10.60 8.60
N GLY A 817 -37.92 9.29 8.45
CA GLY A 817 -37.01 8.43 7.71
C GLY A 817 -37.46 8.28 6.27
N LYS A 818 -36.54 8.48 5.34
CA LYS A 818 -36.80 8.34 3.89
C LYS A 818 -35.67 7.61 3.18
N ILE A 819 -36.04 6.68 2.30
CA ILE A 819 -35.14 6.12 1.29
C ILE A 819 -35.17 7.05 0.08
N GLU A 820 -34.01 7.55 -0.33
CA GLU A 820 -33.94 8.56 -1.39
C GLU A 820 -34.27 8.01 -2.77
N GLU A 821 -33.74 6.84 -3.12
CA GLU A 821 -33.98 6.17 -4.38
C GLU A 821 -34.43 4.73 -4.14
N GLN A 822 -35.50 4.31 -4.81
CA GLN A 822 -36.00 2.93 -4.88
C GLN A 822 -35.76 2.38 -6.28
N ALA A 823 -35.80 1.05 -6.42
CA ALA A 823 -35.29 0.37 -7.60
C ALA A 823 -36.21 -0.76 -8.06
N LEU A 824 -36.35 -0.96 -9.38
CA LEU A 824 -37.13 -2.10 -9.88
C LEU A 824 -36.49 -3.42 -9.40
N GLY A 825 -37.28 -4.25 -8.70
CA GLY A 825 -36.81 -5.48 -8.07
C GLY A 825 -36.17 -5.29 -6.69
N VAL A 826 -36.18 -4.07 -6.14
CA VAL A 826 -35.64 -3.72 -4.81
C VAL A 826 -36.66 -2.90 -4.07
N GLU A 827 -37.12 -3.43 -2.96
CA GLU A 827 -37.97 -2.72 -2.03
C GLU A 827 -37.23 -2.60 -0.70
N ILE A 828 -37.09 -1.35 -0.24
CA ILE A 828 -36.51 -1.03 1.06
C ILE A 828 -37.58 -0.30 1.88
N GLU A 829 -38.07 -0.95 2.93
CA GLU A 829 -39.04 -0.37 3.85
C GLU A 829 -38.37 0.02 5.18
N ILE A 830 -38.91 1.05 5.84
CA ILE A 830 -38.45 1.54 7.15
C ILE A 830 -39.56 1.30 8.18
N GLU A 831 -39.26 0.61 9.27
CA GLU A 831 -40.21 0.31 10.34
C GLU A 831 -39.61 0.65 11.73
N PRO A 832 -40.13 1.67 12.47
CA PRO A 832 -41.09 2.68 12.04
C PRO A 832 -40.44 3.75 11.17
N SER A 833 -41.22 4.45 10.33
CA SER A 833 -40.73 5.54 9.46
C SER A 833 -40.62 6.91 10.16
N LYS A 834 -41.03 7.01 11.42
CA LYS A 834 -40.91 8.20 12.26
C LYS A 834 -40.37 7.81 13.63
N LEU A 835 -39.42 8.59 14.14
CA LEU A 835 -38.79 8.37 15.45
C LEU A 835 -38.97 9.62 16.31
N HIS A 836 -39.43 9.40 17.54
CA HIS A 836 -39.61 10.46 18.54
C HIS A 836 -38.53 10.34 19.62
N PHE A 837 -37.80 11.42 19.87
CA PHE A 837 -36.76 11.47 20.89
C PHE A 837 -37.16 12.44 22.00
N GLU A 838 -37.11 11.97 23.25
CA GLU A 838 -37.52 12.72 24.44
C GLU A 838 -36.47 13.77 24.88
N GLY A 839 -35.29 13.77 24.25
CA GLY A 839 -34.18 14.68 24.56
C GLY A 839 -32.82 13.97 24.57
N LEU A 840 -31.86 14.57 25.26
CA LEU A 840 -30.47 14.11 25.26
C LEU A 840 -30.36 12.64 25.70
N ASN A 841 -29.57 11.86 24.96
CA ASN A 841 -29.33 10.43 25.20
C ASN A 841 -30.56 9.52 25.07
N SER A 842 -31.72 10.03 24.62
CA SER A 842 -32.83 9.15 24.27
C SER A 842 -32.48 8.35 23.02
N GLU A 843 -32.91 7.10 22.99
CA GLU A 843 -32.60 6.15 21.93
C GLU A 843 -33.88 5.66 21.28
N GLN A 844 -33.82 5.46 19.96
CA GLN A 844 -34.91 4.88 19.20
C GLN A 844 -34.38 3.84 18.21
N GLN A 845 -35.12 2.74 18.08
CA GLN A 845 -34.78 1.66 17.16
C GLN A 845 -35.63 1.74 15.90
N PHE A 846 -35.03 1.40 14.76
CA PHE A 846 -35.74 1.15 13.51
C PHE A 846 -35.17 -0.08 12.80
N THR A 847 -35.97 -0.66 11.92
CA THR A 847 -35.60 -1.78 11.08
C THR A 847 -35.75 -1.40 9.61
N LEU A 848 -34.72 -1.67 8.82
CA LEU A 848 -34.82 -1.70 7.36
C LEU A 848 -35.18 -3.10 6.91
N ILE A 849 -36.19 -3.20 6.06
CA ILE A 849 -36.63 -4.46 5.46
C ILE A 849 -36.31 -4.39 3.98
N PHE A 850 -35.36 -5.23 3.56
CA PHE A 850 -34.98 -5.41 2.16
C PHE A 850 -35.77 -6.57 1.57
N ARG A 851 -36.43 -6.35 0.44
CA ARG A 851 -37.00 -7.41 -0.41
C ARG A 851 -36.48 -7.25 -1.82
N ILE A 852 -35.75 -8.26 -2.28
CA ILE A 852 -34.99 -8.22 -3.52
C ILE A 852 -35.45 -9.38 -4.41
N ASP A 853 -36.02 -9.06 -5.56
CA ASP A 853 -36.31 -10.00 -6.65
C ASP A 853 -35.19 -9.87 -7.69
N THR A 854 -34.26 -10.82 -7.70
CA THR A 854 -33.09 -10.75 -8.57
C THR A 854 -33.42 -11.01 -10.05
N LYS A 855 -34.61 -11.57 -10.35
CA LYS A 855 -35.11 -11.75 -11.72
C LYS A 855 -35.62 -10.42 -12.27
N LEU A 856 -36.34 -9.64 -11.47
CA LEU A 856 -36.76 -8.28 -11.81
C LEU A 856 -35.57 -7.29 -11.83
N TRP A 857 -34.52 -7.56 -11.04
CA TRP A 857 -33.26 -6.82 -10.98
C TRP A 857 -32.40 -6.92 -12.28
N LYS A 858 -32.81 -7.67 -13.32
CA LYS A 858 -32.23 -7.70 -14.70
C LYS A 858 -30.70 -7.45 -14.80
N LEU A 859 -29.88 -8.42 -14.37
CA LEU A 859 -28.41 -8.46 -14.54
C LEU A 859 -27.58 -7.32 -13.92
N ARG A 860 -28.18 -6.37 -13.18
CA ARG A 860 -27.39 -5.26 -12.59
C ARG A 860 -26.42 -5.77 -11.51
N PRO A 861 -25.19 -5.21 -11.44
CA PRO A 861 -24.15 -5.66 -10.51
C PRO A 861 -24.40 -5.20 -9.07
N SER A 862 -24.98 -4.02 -8.90
CA SER A 862 -25.18 -3.38 -7.59
C SER A 862 -26.25 -2.29 -7.65
N PHE A 863 -26.64 -1.78 -6.48
CA PHE A 863 -27.53 -0.66 -6.27
C PHE A 863 -27.04 0.14 -5.06
N VAL A 864 -26.84 1.44 -5.22
CA VAL A 864 -26.40 2.34 -4.14
C VAL A 864 -27.43 3.45 -3.95
N THR A 865 -27.98 3.53 -2.75
CA THR A 865 -28.98 4.53 -2.32
C THR A 865 -28.65 5.02 -0.92
N TYR A 866 -29.52 5.85 -0.34
CA TYR A 866 -29.32 6.43 0.98
C TYR A 866 -30.59 6.40 1.82
N LEU A 867 -30.41 6.20 3.11
CA LEU A 867 -31.39 6.47 4.15
C LEU A 867 -31.09 7.85 4.73
N ALA A 868 -32.08 8.73 4.76
CA ALA A 868 -32.00 10.03 5.42
C ALA A 868 -33.04 10.10 6.54
N TRP A 869 -32.58 10.39 7.76
CA TRP A 869 -33.41 10.83 8.87
C TRP A 869 -33.34 12.35 8.93
N THR A 870 -34.46 13.03 8.70
CA THR A 870 -34.49 14.49 8.63
C THR A 870 -35.46 15.08 9.65
N ASN A 871 -35.06 16.22 10.21
CA ASN A 871 -35.93 17.14 10.92
C ASN A 871 -35.75 18.55 10.32
N LYS A 872 -36.08 19.61 11.06
CA LYS A 872 -35.92 21.00 10.57
C LYS A 872 -34.47 21.46 10.47
N ASP A 873 -33.58 20.94 11.31
CA ASP A 873 -32.24 21.47 11.57
C ASP A 873 -31.13 20.50 11.12
N HIS A 874 -31.41 19.20 11.08
CA HIS A 874 -30.46 18.12 10.86
C HIS A 874 -30.93 17.15 9.77
N SER A 875 -29.94 16.56 9.10
CA SER A 875 -30.12 15.48 8.13
C SER A 875 -29.05 14.42 8.38
N VAL A 876 -29.46 13.30 8.97
CA VAL A 876 -28.57 12.18 9.32
C VAL A 876 -28.65 11.14 8.20
N ARG A 877 -27.60 11.06 7.38
CA ARG A 877 -27.61 10.28 6.14
C ARG A 877 -26.70 9.05 6.24
N SER A 878 -27.23 7.91 5.83
CA SER A 878 -26.53 6.62 5.78
C SER A 878 -26.55 6.06 4.37
N ILE A 879 -25.39 5.64 3.87
CA ILE A 879 -25.29 4.96 2.57
C ILE A 879 -25.78 3.52 2.68
N ILE A 880 -26.48 3.07 1.65
CA ILE A 880 -26.95 1.69 1.47
C ILE A 880 -26.33 1.17 0.18
N VAL A 881 -25.47 0.16 0.30
CA VAL A 881 -24.86 -0.56 -0.82
C VAL A 881 -25.46 -1.95 -0.87
N ILE A 882 -26.14 -2.28 -1.96
CA ILE A 882 -26.64 -3.61 -2.25
C ILE A 882 -25.84 -4.17 -3.42
N VAL A 883 -25.22 -5.32 -3.25
CA VAL A 883 -24.30 -5.90 -4.24
C VAL A 883 -24.43 -7.40 -4.28
N LYS A 884 -24.23 -8.01 -5.45
CA LYS A 884 -24.19 -9.47 -5.58
C LYS A 884 -22.82 -10.01 -5.19
N GLN A 885 -22.78 -11.18 -4.54
CA GLN A 885 -21.52 -11.83 -4.20
C GLN A 885 -20.63 -12.03 -5.44
N GLU A 886 -21.20 -12.44 -6.58
CA GLU A 886 -20.43 -12.63 -7.82
C GLU A 886 -19.77 -11.33 -8.33
N THR A 887 -20.36 -10.17 -8.02
CA THR A 887 -19.77 -8.87 -8.38
C THR A 887 -18.59 -8.54 -7.47
N LEU A 888 -18.67 -8.83 -6.17
CA LEU A 888 -17.54 -8.65 -5.25
C LEU A 888 -16.38 -9.55 -5.62
N ASP A 889 -16.65 -10.83 -5.87
CA ASP A 889 -15.62 -11.79 -6.29
C ASP A 889 -14.93 -11.33 -7.58
N TYR A 890 -15.70 -10.87 -8.57
CA TYR A 890 -15.13 -10.33 -9.82
C TYR A 890 -14.22 -9.11 -9.59
N LEU A 891 -14.58 -8.22 -8.67
CA LEU A 891 -13.80 -7.02 -8.36
C LEU A 891 -12.45 -7.36 -7.73
N VAL A 892 -12.41 -8.33 -6.81
CA VAL A 892 -11.18 -8.78 -6.15
C VAL A 892 -10.36 -9.68 -7.09
N ASP A 893 -11.03 -10.59 -7.79
CA ASP A 893 -10.62 -11.41 -8.94
C ASP A 893 -9.72 -10.68 -9.93
N LYS A 894 -10.33 -9.72 -10.62
CA LYS A 894 -9.73 -9.05 -11.77
C LYS A 894 -8.51 -8.21 -11.38
N ASP A 895 -8.59 -7.52 -10.25
CA ASP A 895 -7.49 -6.67 -9.80
C ASP A 895 -6.34 -7.50 -9.19
N SER A 896 -6.57 -8.74 -8.75
CA SER A 896 -5.48 -9.64 -8.34
C SER A 896 -4.59 -10.06 -9.53
N ALA A 897 -5.18 -10.18 -10.72
CA ALA A 897 -4.45 -10.47 -11.96
C ALA A 897 -3.62 -9.26 -12.45
N ASP A 898 -4.14 -8.03 -12.29
CA ASP A 898 -3.42 -6.80 -12.64
C ASP A 898 -2.44 -6.33 -11.54
N ALA A 899 -2.71 -6.61 -10.26
CA ALA A 899 -1.83 -6.25 -9.14
C ALA A 899 -0.50 -7.01 -9.14
N THR A 900 -0.49 -8.24 -9.66
CA THR A 900 0.75 -9.02 -9.84
C THR A 900 1.71 -8.36 -10.86
N ILE A 901 1.22 -7.45 -11.70
CA ILE A 901 2.01 -6.71 -12.69
C ILE A 901 2.57 -5.39 -12.12
N SER A 902 2.04 -4.88 -11.00
CA SER A 902 2.38 -3.54 -10.46
C SER A 902 3.09 -3.51 -9.10
N LEU A 903 3.30 -4.67 -8.47
CA LEU A 903 4.01 -4.81 -7.19
C LEU A 903 5.50 -5.20 -7.33
N ASN A 904 6.04 -5.23 -8.56
CA ASN A 904 7.47 -5.36 -8.84
C ASN A 904 8.17 -4.00 -8.86
#